data_AF-A0A971ZQW4-F1
#
_entry.id   AF-A0A971ZQW4-F1
#
_cell.length_a   1.000
_cell.length_b   1.000
_cell.length_c   1.000
_cell.angle_alpha   90.00
_cell.angle_beta   90.00
_cell.angle_gamma   90.00
#
_symmetry.space_group_name_H-M   'P 1'
#
loop_
_entity.id
_entity.type
_entity.pdbx_description
1 polymer ?
#
loop_
_entity_poly.entity_id
_entity_poly.type
_entity_poly.pdbx_seq_one_letter_code
_entity_poly.pdbx_strand_id
1 'polypeptide(L)'
;MAKLAVFQELLFLLLIDFVFVGVLLLALVPLMRYKHAAYAVLKRNFIGYFSNPTGYVFLCLFVLLSSFAAFWPHEFFTANLANLDQLNLYLPAILLVFIPAITMSIWSEERRQGTDELLLTLPAADFDIVIGKYLAAAAIFTASLLFSQISNFTVLLSLAMGDVDLGLFLTTYLGYWFTGLAMISIGMMASFLTKNLTIGFILGLIFNMPLVFMKMADVLPSKVNWPFLSNVNVSRLVSDWSIASQFDPFGRGVISLSSVVYFVLIILVGLYLSMLLIGARHWYGGRDGQSLLGHYAVRSISMVVVALSIAAFFSGNDRIRFDMTDGGISSLSPDTKRLVRELKPDQTIYIDAFISGDVPEQYVKTRVNLLSMLKEFQAMAGDKIHVNIHNNLEPFSEEAALAEEQFGIRPEHIRIRSRGTITDEEIILGAAFRCGLQKVVVPFFDYGIPVEYELIRSINTVARSERKTIGVARTDAQLFGGFTFAGGQPRQLPRQAIIEELEKQYDVEEVDLTQPVAEDRYDVLLAVQPSSLPPEGMEFLVQAIRSGIPTAVFEDPLPAFMPGIPGTGQPKQAPGGMFGMGGRPMPKADIRKLWELLGIDAQGVPGEEGLFSPDLVWQRYNPYPKLQLSGIPDEWVFVREEPGEPAGLINTENVITSGLDEIFLPYPGMIRPTPASDLKFVKLLTTRELSGTIGFEQLIQHQADPAMLRALQHRRGNMTLAALIESEPDDAPTPTRTNTQQAPADDDPAQPAPADGVTDDATSDQPPADDDPADQSAPTAAPADQQPAEDSPASSRIKVVYVSDIDLMIPAFLRIRARPDEQEDIRWEFENVTFLLNIIDVLASETDYIEIRKRKPRYSTLQVVEARVAEARDEEFAKRVEFQAKYDKAVQEAEAENERAIQEFQKNVDDLKKQQAEGKAINQAELLEKVQRLEETRKVLERRLGIQKQRYERERERDVKRIQRDVDLEIQRTQFFYKFWAVAIPWIPPFLVGIVVFVRRRLREREGIEKSRLR
;
A
#
# COMPACT_ATOMS: atom_id res chain seq x y z
N MET A 1 17.03 -23.59 2.68
CA MET A 1 17.24 -22.31 1.95
C MET A 1 17.47 -21.14 2.90
N ALA A 2 16.65 -20.93 3.95
CA ALA A 2 16.82 -19.83 4.92
C ALA A 2 18.24 -19.65 5.53
N LYS A 3 18.91 -20.73 5.98
CA LYS A 3 20.29 -20.63 6.51
C LYS A 3 21.33 -20.17 5.49
N LEU A 4 21.10 -20.46 4.21
CA LEU A 4 21.98 -20.04 3.12
C LEU A 4 21.78 -18.55 2.82
N ALA A 5 20.52 -18.10 2.77
CA ALA A 5 20.17 -16.68 2.60
C ALA A 5 20.75 -15.82 3.73
N VAL A 6 20.56 -16.23 5.00
CA VAL A 6 21.16 -15.56 6.16
C VAL A 6 22.69 -15.44 6.05
N PHE A 7 23.38 -16.49 5.61
CA PHE A 7 24.83 -16.43 5.43
C PHE A 7 25.23 -15.50 4.27
N GLN A 8 24.47 -15.49 3.17
CA GLN A 8 24.72 -14.62 2.02
C GLN A 8 24.55 -13.15 2.36
N GLU A 9 23.47 -12.78 3.06
CA GLU A 9 23.20 -11.41 3.48
C GLU A 9 24.28 -10.89 4.45
N LEU A 10 24.69 -11.71 5.42
CA LEU A 10 25.78 -11.38 6.33
C LEU A 10 27.11 -11.19 5.60
N LEU A 11 27.41 -12.07 4.64
CA LEU A 11 28.63 -11.97 3.83
C LEU A 11 28.62 -10.70 2.96
N PHE A 12 27.46 -10.35 2.40
CA PHE A 12 27.28 -9.16 1.59
C PHE A 12 27.46 -7.88 2.42
N LEU A 13 26.88 -7.82 3.61
CA LEU A 13 27.12 -6.72 4.56
C LEU A 13 28.62 -6.57 4.85
N LEU A 14 29.31 -7.67 5.20
CA LEU A 14 30.74 -7.64 5.50
C LEU A 14 31.58 -7.21 4.29
N LEU A 15 31.17 -7.56 3.08
CA LEU A 15 31.82 -7.11 1.85
C LEU A 15 31.64 -5.59 1.67
N ILE A 16 30.44 -5.07 1.88
CA ILE A 16 30.17 -3.62 1.84
C ILE A 16 30.98 -2.90 2.91
N ASP A 17 30.99 -3.39 4.15
CA ASP A 17 31.79 -2.81 5.23
C ASP A 17 33.29 -2.83 4.89
N PHE A 18 33.78 -3.90 4.24
CA PHE A 18 35.17 -3.96 3.78
C PHE A 18 35.46 -2.93 2.69
N VAL A 19 34.55 -2.73 1.74
CA VAL A 19 34.65 -1.68 0.73
C VAL A 19 34.63 -0.30 1.38
N PHE A 20 33.71 -0.06 2.31
CA PHE A 20 33.58 1.20 3.05
C PHE A 20 34.86 1.51 3.85
N VAL A 21 35.36 0.55 4.63
CA VAL A 21 36.64 0.67 5.35
C VAL A 21 37.79 0.86 4.37
N GLY A 22 37.79 0.17 3.22
CA GLY A 22 38.76 0.35 2.15
C GLY A 22 38.78 1.77 1.60
N VAL A 23 37.61 2.38 1.36
CA VAL A 23 37.45 3.78 0.93
C VAL A 23 37.96 4.74 2.01
N LEU A 24 37.62 4.49 3.28
CA LEU A 24 38.14 5.29 4.40
C LEU A 24 39.67 5.20 4.50
N LEU A 25 40.25 4.01 4.34
CA LEU A 25 41.70 3.83 4.33
C LEU A 25 42.35 4.51 3.13
N LEU A 26 41.72 4.47 1.96
CA LEU A 26 42.18 5.18 0.77
C LEU A 26 42.18 6.70 1.01
N ALA A 27 41.14 7.24 1.64
CA ALA A 27 41.07 8.65 2.04
C ALA A 27 42.17 9.03 3.05
N LEU A 28 42.71 8.08 3.81
CA LEU A 28 43.85 8.28 4.71
C LEU A 28 45.22 8.18 4.01
N VAL A 29 45.31 7.63 2.78
CA VAL A 29 46.59 7.51 2.04
C VAL A 29 47.25 8.88 1.77
N PRO A 30 46.54 9.92 1.33
CA PRO A 30 47.12 11.26 1.19
C PRO A 30 47.65 11.80 2.52
N LEU A 31 46.94 11.57 3.62
CA LEU A 31 47.37 11.97 4.95
C LEU A 31 48.67 11.25 5.36
N MET A 32 48.73 9.93 5.12
CA MET A 32 49.92 9.13 5.39
C MET A 32 51.15 9.55 4.56
N ARG A 33 50.95 9.88 3.28
CA ARG A 33 52.04 10.20 2.34
C ARG A 33 52.52 11.64 2.42
N TYR A 34 51.60 12.60 2.58
CA TYR A 34 51.94 14.03 2.49
C TYR A 34 51.95 14.74 3.84
N LYS A 35 51.29 14.19 4.87
CA LYS A 35 51.12 14.81 6.19
C LYS A 35 51.48 13.85 7.33
N HIS A 36 52.75 13.46 7.39
CA HIS A 36 53.25 12.47 8.37
C HIS A 36 52.94 12.82 9.82
N ALA A 37 52.97 14.12 10.19
CA ALA A 37 52.64 14.58 11.54
C ALA A 37 51.18 14.27 11.93
N ALA A 38 50.22 14.56 11.03
CA ALA A 38 48.80 14.28 11.27
C ALA A 38 48.53 12.78 11.45
N TYR A 39 49.15 11.96 10.61
CA TYR A 39 49.04 10.50 10.73
C TYR A 39 49.66 9.95 12.02
N ALA A 40 50.81 10.48 12.45
CA ALA A 40 51.43 10.09 13.71
C ALA A 40 50.53 10.40 14.92
N VAL A 41 49.89 11.58 14.92
CA VAL A 41 48.92 11.98 15.95
C VAL A 41 47.70 11.07 15.92
N LEU A 42 47.14 10.79 14.74
CA LEU A 42 46.00 9.87 14.58
C LEU A 42 46.34 8.50 15.16
N LYS A 43 47.44 7.90 14.71
CA LYS A 43 47.88 6.56 15.10
C LYS A 43 48.11 6.48 16.61
N ARG A 44 48.77 7.48 17.21
CA ARG A 44 49.02 7.52 18.67
C ARG A 44 47.71 7.49 19.46
N ASN A 45 46.77 8.36 19.10
CA ASN A 45 45.51 8.49 19.85
C ASN A 45 44.57 7.29 19.63
N PHE A 46 44.48 6.78 18.39
CA PHE A 46 43.68 5.60 18.08
C PHE A 46 44.19 4.34 18.79
N ILE A 47 45.50 4.04 18.69
CA ILE A 47 46.09 2.88 19.36
C ILE A 47 46.00 3.04 20.89
N GLY A 48 46.18 4.26 21.41
CA GLY A 48 46.04 4.56 22.84
C GLY A 48 44.67 4.17 23.39
N TYR A 49 43.59 4.46 22.64
CA TYR A 49 42.23 4.11 23.04
C TYR A 49 42.01 2.59 23.12
N PHE A 50 42.37 1.85 22.08
CA PHE A 50 42.20 0.38 22.02
C PHE A 50 43.22 -0.42 22.82
N SER A 51 44.27 0.22 23.36
CA SER A 51 45.22 -0.42 24.27
C SER A 51 44.77 -0.37 25.73
N ASN A 52 43.77 0.45 26.06
CA ASN A 52 43.21 0.57 27.40
C ASN A 52 41.88 -0.20 27.50
N PRO A 53 41.70 -1.08 28.51
CA PRO A 53 40.43 -1.77 28.75
C PRO A 53 39.20 -0.84 28.79
N THR A 54 39.37 0.40 29.27
CA THR A 54 38.30 1.39 29.32
C THR A 54 37.66 1.65 27.95
N GLY A 55 38.43 1.62 26.86
CA GLY A 55 37.91 1.82 25.50
C GLY A 55 36.90 0.75 25.08
N TYR A 56 37.12 -0.51 25.49
CA TYR A 56 36.17 -1.60 25.23
C TYR A 56 34.93 -1.54 26.11
N VAL A 57 35.03 -1.02 27.34
CA VAL A 57 33.86 -0.79 28.19
C VAL A 57 32.92 0.22 27.53
N PHE A 58 33.46 1.31 26.96
CA PHE A 58 32.67 2.28 26.20
C PHE A 58 32.03 1.67 24.93
N LEU A 59 32.76 0.81 24.21
CA LEU A 59 32.19 0.07 23.07
C LEU A 59 31.01 -0.82 23.50
N CYS A 60 31.18 -1.59 24.58
CA CYS A 60 30.12 -2.45 25.11
C CYS A 60 28.89 -1.62 25.54
N LEU A 61 29.11 -0.50 26.23
CA LEU A 61 28.05 0.38 26.67
C LEU A 61 27.29 0.98 25.48
N PHE A 62 27.99 1.44 24.45
CA PHE A 62 27.36 1.98 23.24
C PHE A 62 26.50 0.93 22.52
N VAL A 63 27.05 -0.26 22.31
CA VAL A 63 26.33 -1.36 21.66
C VAL A 63 25.11 -1.78 22.49
N LEU A 64 25.26 -1.90 23.82
CA LEU A 64 24.16 -2.23 24.73
C LEU A 64 23.05 -1.17 24.69
N LEU A 65 23.39 0.12 24.78
CA LEU A 65 22.41 1.20 24.71
C LEU A 65 21.71 1.25 23.35
N SER A 66 22.44 1.05 22.25
CA SER A 66 21.85 1.01 20.90
C SER A 66 20.90 -0.18 20.72
N SER A 67 21.29 -1.37 21.21
CA SER A 67 20.45 -2.58 21.10
C SER A 67 19.22 -2.49 21.99
N PHE A 68 19.38 -1.94 23.19
CA PHE A 68 18.26 -1.67 24.09
C PHE A 68 17.27 -0.68 23.47
N ALA A 69 17.76 0.42 22.90
CA ALA A 69 16.91 1.40 22.23
C ALA A 69 16.21 0.85 20.98
N ALA A 70 16.86 -0.05 20.23
CA ALA A 70 16.29 -0.66 19.03
C ALA A 70 15.19 -1.67 19.35
N PHE A 71 15.44 -2.61 20.29
CA PHE A 71 14.60 -3.81 20.44
C PHE A 71 13.80 -3.87 21.74
N TRP A 72 14.10 -3.03 22.74
CA TRP A 72 13.35 -3.00 24.01
C TRP A 72 12.00 -2.28 23.97
N PRO A 73 11.74 -1.27 23.11
CA PRO A 73 10.40 -0.67 23.03
C PRO A 73 9.34 -1.71 22.61
N HIS A 74 8.07 -1.51 23.01
CA HIS A 74 7.00 -2.47 22.66
C HIS A 74 6.62 -2.38 21.18
N GLU A 75 6.74 -1.17 20.64
CA GLU A 75 6.42 -0.74 19.29
C GLU A 75 7.16 -1.56 18.23
N PHE A 76 8.37 -2.05 18.51
CA PHE A 76 9.15 -2.84 17.54
C PHE A 76 8.46 -4.17 17.17
N PHE A 77 7.98 -4.91 18.17
CA PHE A 77 7.33 -6.21 17.94
C PHE A 77 5.87 -6.07 17.52
N THR A 78 5.19 -4.98 17.90
CA THR A 78 3.82 -4.70 17.47
C THR A 78 3.76 -4.13 16.05
N ALA A 79 4.79 -3.38 15.63
CA ALA A 79 4.91 -2.89 14.26
C ALA A 79 5.15 -4.01 13.24
N ASN A 80 5.78 -5.11 13.68
CA ASN A 80 6.15 -6.24 12.83
C ASN A 80 6.94 -5.81 11.57
N LEU A 81 7.76 -4.77 11.71
CA LEU A 81 8.67 -4.27 10.68
C LEU A 81 10.12 -4.55 11.09
N ALA A 82 10.92 -5.05 10.16
CA ALA A 82 12.34 -5.32 10.36
C ALA A 82 13.19 -4.06 10.07
N ASN A 83 12.88 -2.96 10.74
CA ASN A 83 13.59 -1.68 10.60
C ASN A 83 14.17 -1.18 11.94
N LEU A 84 14.76 0.03 11.95
CA LEU A 84 15.42 0.61 13.13
C LEU A 84 14.77 1.93 13.56
N ASP A 85 13.46 2.10 13.35
CA ASP A 85 12.76 3.35 13.66
C ASP A 85 12.83 3.73 15.13
N GLN A 86 12.75 2.74 16.02
CA GLN A 86 12.89 2.96 17.46
C GLN A 86 14.31 3.45 17.80
N LEU A 87 15.34 2.89 17.14
CA LEU A 87 16.72 3.37 17.32
C LEU A 87 16.88 4.79 16.76
N ASN A 88 16.29 5.10 15.59
CA ASN A 88 16.32 6.42 14.97
C ASN A 88 15.82 7.51 15.93
N LEU A 89 14.79 7.20 16.74
CA LEU A 89 14.23 8.12 17.72
C LEU A 89 15.19 8.40 18.89
N TYR A 90 15.84 7.37 19.43
CA TYR A 90 16.66 7.48 20.63
C TYR A 90 18.14 7.74 20.36
N LEU A 91 18.65 7.44 19.16
CA LEU A 91 20.07 7.54 18.86
C LEU A 91 20.63 8.96 19.03
N PRO A 92 19.97 10.05 18.61
CA PRO A 92 20.47 11.40 18.86
C PRO A 92 20.75 11.67 20.34
N ALA A 93 19.91 11.16 21.25
CA ALA A 93 20.12 11.27 22.69
C ALA A 93 21.28 10.40 23.19
N ILE A 94 21.46 9.19 22.63
CA ILE A 94 22.62 8.34 22.92
C ILE A 94 23.92 9.03 22.49
N LEU A 95 23.97 9.58 21.27
CA LEU A 95 25.13 10.31 20.75
C LEU A 95 25.42 11.58 21.55
N LEU A 96 24.38 12.26 22.05
CA LEU A 96 24.52 13.45 22.87
C LEU A 96 25.33 13.21 24.14
N VAL A 97 25.27 11.99 24.70
CA VAL A 97 26.09 11.60 25.86
C VAL A 97 27.41 10.95 25.42
N PHE A 98 27.37 10.09 24.40
CA PHE A 98 28.51 9.30 23.96
C PHE A 98 29.61 10.15 23.31
N ILE A 99 29.25 11.12 22.46
CA ILE A 99 30.21 11.96 21.75
C ILE A 99 30.99 12.88 22.71
N PRO A 100 30.36 13.59 23.67
CA PRO A 100 31.12 14.30 24.70
C PRO A 100 32.02 13.39 25.54
N ALA A 101 31.63 12.14 25.80
CA ALA A 101 32.47 11.20 26.54
C ALA A 101 33.76 10.82 25.78
N ILE A 102 33.69 10.65 24.45
CA ILE A 102 34.89 10.40 23.62
C ILE A 102 35.72 11.67 23.43
N THR A 103 35.07 12.82 23.26
CA THR A 103 35.75 14.08 22.92
C THR A 103 36.30 14.84 24.12
N MET A 104 35.77 14.62 25.33
CA MET A 104 36.17 15.38 26.52
C MET A 104 37.67 15.33 26.78
N SER A 105 38.34 14.19 26.56
CA SER A 105 39.76 13.99 26.87
C SER A 105 40.72 14.45 25.76
N ILE A 106 40.23 14.75 24.55
CA ILE A 106 41.07 15.04 23.37
C ILE A 106 42.02 16.22 23.60
N TRP A 107 41.53 17.29 24.24
CA TRP A 107 42.32 18.48 24.57
C TRP A 107 42.49 18.70 26.06
N SER A 108 41.44 18.44 26.86
CA SER A 108 41.49 18.69 28.30
C SER A 108 42.56 17.86 29.02
N GLU A 109 42.79 16.60 28.60
CA GLU A 109 43.79 15.73 29.21
C GLU A 109 45.22 16.23 28.93
N GLU A 110 45.52 16.63 27.69
CA GLU A 110 46.84 17.15 27.35
C GLU A 110 47.14 18.48 28.05
N ARG A 111 46.11 19.32 28.23
CA ARG A 111 46.21 20.55 29.01
C ARG A 111 46.36 20.30 30.50
N ARG A 112 45.72 19.26 31.02
CA ARG A 112 45.85 18.82 32.42
C ARG A 112 47.25 18.28 32.70
N GLN A 113 47.81 17.53 31.75
CA GLN A 113 49.15 16.92 31.86
C GLN A 113 50.29 17.86 31.47
N GLY A 114 50.00 19.06 30.94
CA GLY A 114 51.02 20.01 30.45
C GLY A 114 51.70 19.58 29.15
N THR A 115 51.20 18.53 28.47
CA THR A 115 51.79 18.00 27.24
C THR A 115 51.38 18.79 25.99
N ASP A 116 50.38 19.67 26.10
CA ASP A 116 49.98 20.62 25.03
C ASP A 116 51.18 21.50 24.61
N GLU A 117 52.05 21.91 25.55
CA GLU A 117 53.26 22.71 25.25
C GLU A 117 54.29 21.93 24.41
N LEU A 118 54.46 20.63 24.70
CA LEU A 118 55.35 19.75 23.92
C LEU A 118 54.80 19.53 22.50
N LEU A 119 53.48 19.38 22.38
CA LEU A 119 52.82 19.20 21.08
C LEU A 119 52.94 20.44 20.18
N LEU A 120 52.99 21.62 20.80
CA LEU A 120 53.10 22.92 20.12
C LEU A 120 54.54 23.32 19.76
N THR A 121 55.55 22.66 20.34
CA THR A 121 56.97 22.86 19.96
C THR A 121 57.41 21.94 18.82
N LEU A 122 56.56 20.99 18.43
CA LEU A 122 56.81 20.14 17.26
C LEU A 122 56.73 20.98 15.97
N PRO A 123 57.56 20.70 14.96
CA PRO A 123 57.49 21.35 13.64
C PRO A 123 56.30 20.81 12.83
N ALA A 124 55.09 20.89 13.37
CA ALA A 124 53.84 20.44 12.77
C ALA A 124 52.88 21.63 12.63
N ALA A 125 52.13 21.68 11.52
CA ALA A 125 51.12 22.71 11.35
C ALA A 125 49.92 22.47 12.28
N ASP A 126 49.28 23.55 12.76
CA ASP A 126 48.08 23.46 13.63
C ASP A 126 46.98 22.59 13.00
N PHE A 127 46.80 22.71 11.68
CA PHE A 127 45.84 21.89 10.92
C PHE A 127 46.14 20.39 11.02
N ASP A 128 47.43 20.00 10.98
CA ASP A 128 47.86 18.61 11.03
C ASP A 128 47.54 17.98 12.40
N ILE A 129 47.66 18.75 13.48
CA ILE A 129 47.32 18.31 14.84
C ILE A 129 45.80 18.17 14.99
N VAL A 130 45.03 19.17 14.55
CA VAL A 130 43.56 19.19 14.60
C VAL A 130 42.97 18.01 13.83
N ILE A 131 43.35 17.86 12.56
CA ILE A 131 42.79 16.82 11.71
C ILE A 131 43.21 15.43 12.20
N GLY A 132 44.43 15.27 12.70
CA GLY A 132 44.91 14.01 13.28
C GLY A 132 44.10 13.57 14.50
N LYS A 133 43.76 14.51 15.40
CA LYS A 133 42.92 14.25 16.59
C LYS A 133 41.46 14.00 16.23
N TYR A 134 40.91 14.81 15.31
CA TYR A 134 39.55 14.62 14.82
C TYR A 134 39.38 13.25 14.17
N LEU A 135 40.29 12.87 13.26
CA LEU A 135 40.25 11.57 12.60
C LEU A 135 40.45 10.40 13.57
N ALA A 136 41.22 10.58 14.66
CA ALA A 136 41.31 9.56 15.71
C ALA A 136 39.97 9.36 16.43
N ALA A 137 39.29 10.45 16.82
CA ALA A 137 37.97 10.38 17.45
C ALA A 137 36.91 9.82 16.50
N ALA A 138 36.93 10.27 15.24
CA ALA A 138 36.08 9.74 14.17
C ALA A 138 36.31 8.24 13.93
N ALA A 139 37.55 7.76 13.96
CA ALA A 139 37.85 6.34 13.80
C ALA A 139 37.38 5.50 15.01
N ILE A 140 37.51 6.02 16.24
CA ILE A 140 36.98 5.38 17.45
C ILE A 140 35.45 5.26 17.36
N PHE A 141 34.79 6.35 16.95
CA PHE A 141 33.34 6.37 16.76
C PHE A 141 32.91 5.42 15.64
N THR A 142 33.60 5.43 14.49
CA THR A 142 33.33 4.54 13.35
C THR A 142 33.47 3.08 13.76
N ALA A 143 34.50 2.72 14.54
CA ALA A 143 34.65 1.36 15.06
C ALA A 143 33.49 0.99 16.01
N SER A 144 33.07 1.93 16.88
CA SER A 144 31.92 1.73 17.77
C SER A 144 30.61 1.50 16.99
N LEU A 145 30.43 2.27 15.92
CA LEU A 145 29.28 2.19 15.04
C LEU A 145 29.27 0.88 14.25
N LEU A 146 30.41 0.43 13.70
CA LEU A 146 30.54 -0.86 13.01
C LEU A 146 30.20 -2.05 13.92
N PHE A 147 30.65 -2.04 15.18
CA PHE A 147 30.26 -3.08 16.13
C PHE A 147 28.75 -3.06 16.43
N SER A 148 28.15 -1.88 16.55
CA SER A 148 26.69 -1.73 16.71
C SER A 148 25.95 -2.23 15.46
N GLN A 149 26.43 -1.89 14.26
CA GLN A 149 25.89 -2.28 12.96
C GLN A 149 25.88 -3.79 12.79
N ILE A 150 27.02 -4.46 12.96
CA ILE A 150 27.13 -5.92 12.81
C ILE A 150 26.21 -6.63 13.80
N SER A 151 26.17 -6.17 15.06
CA SER A 151 25.35 -6.81 16.09
C SER A 151 23.84 -6.62 15.84
N ASN A 152 23.39 -5.39 15.57
CA ASN A 152 21.97 -5.10 15.31
C ASN A 152 21.50 -5.75 14.01
N PHE A 153 22.33 -5.78 12.97
CA PHE A 153 22.04 -6.48 11.73
C PHE A 153 21.85 -7.98 11.97
N THR A 154 22.75 -8.62 12.72
CA THR A 154 22.66 -10.05 13.03
C THR A 154 21.35 -10.39 13.75
N VAL A 155 20.91 -9.52 14.66
CA VAL A 155 19.62 -9.68 15.35
C VAL A 155 18.46 -9.55 14.37
N LEU A 156 18.41 -8.50 13.55
CA LEU A 156 17.35 -8.30 12.56
C LEU A 156 17.28 -9.46 11.56
N LEU A 157 18.43 -9.88 11.04
CA LEU A 157 18.54 -11.00 10.11
C LEU A 157 18.03 -12.31 10.70
N SER A 158 18.22 -12.51 12.01
CA SER A 158 17.68 -13.67 12.72
C SER A 158 16.16 -13.64 12.88
N LEU A 159 15.57 -12.44 13.07
CA LEU A 159 14.13 -12.24 13.26
C LEU A 159 13.36 -12.21 11.93
N ALA A 160 13.97 -11.72 10.86
CA ALA A 160 13.38 -11.64 9.53
C ALA A 160 13.65 -12.88 8.66
N MET A 161 14.26 -13.94 9.21
CA MET A 161 14.67 -15.17 8.50
C MET A 161 15.49 -14.96 7.21
N GLY A 162 16.20 -13.83 7.09
CA GLY A 162 16.99 -13.48 5.91
C GLY A 162 16.39 -12.39 5.01
N ASP A 163 15.16 -11.93 5.26
CA ASP A 163 14.49 -10.90 4.45
C ASP A 163 14.61 -9.50 5.10
N VAL A 164 15.81 -8.92 5.10
CA VAL A 164 16.09 -7.58 5.66
C VAL A 164 16.41 -6.63 4.53
N ASP A 165 15.76 -5.46 4.51
CA ASP A 165 16.09 -4.37 3.58
C ASP A 165 17.48 -3.81 3.92
N LEU A 166 18.47 -4.28 3.16
CA LEU A 166 19.87 -3.91 3.35
C LEU A 166 20.09 -2.44 3.04
N GLY A 167 19.41 -1.93 2.02
CA GLY A 167 19.53 -0.56 1.58
C GLY A 167 19.04 0.45 2.62
N LEU A 168 17.87 0.20 3.20
CA LEU A 168 17.34 0.95 4.33
C LEU A 168 18.30 0.93 5.51
N PHE A 169 18.79 -0.27 5.86
CA PHE A 169 19.68 -0.47 7.00
C PHE A 169 21.01 0.29 6.83
N LEU A 170 21.70 0.12 5.70
CA LEU A 170 22.97 0.77 5.41
C LEU A 170 22.84 2.30 5.38
N THR A 171 21.78 2.80 4.74
CA THR A 171 21.53 4.25 4.64
C THR A 171 21.26 4.86 6.02
N THR A 172 20.53 4.15 6.87
CA THR A 172 20.30 4.55 8.26
C THR A 172 21.63 4.67 9.04
N TYR A 173 22.51 3.67 8.95
CA TYR A 173 23.83 3.71 9.59
C TYR A 173 24.76 4.78 9.00
N LEU A 174 24.65 5.05 7.70
CA LEU A 174 25.37 6.15 7.06
C LEU A 174 24.93 7.50 7.64
N GLY A 175 23.63 7.69 7.88
CA GLY A 175 23.10 8.87 8.57
C GLY A 175 23.62 9.00 10.01
N TYR A 176 23.70 7.88 10.75
CA TYR A 176 24.29 7.84 12.09
C TYR A 176 25.77 8.23 12.08
N TRP A 177 26.50 7.80 11.05
CA TRP A 177 27.90 8.13 10.86
C TRP A 177 28.10 9.63 10.64
N PHE A 178 27.37 10.24 9.70
CA PHE A 178 27.42 11.69 9.46
C PHE A 178 27.03 12.52 10.69
N THR A 179 25.98 12.10 11.38
CA THR A 179 25.51 12.76 12.62
C THR A 179 26.61 12.76 13.68
N GLY A 180 27.21 11.59 13.95
CA GLY A 180 28.28 11.50 14.94
C GLY A 180 29.53 12.28 14.56
N LEU A 181 29.94 12.30 13.29
CA LEU A 181 31.06 13.10 12.81
C LEU A 181 30.87 14.61 13.04
N ALA A 182 29.68 15.12 12.71
CA ALA A 182 29.32 16.52 12.96
C ALA A 182 29.40 16.87 14.45
N MET A 183 28.82 16.01 15.31
CA MET A 183 28.85 16.21 16.77
C MET A 183 30.26 16.11 17.36
N ILE A 184 31.13 15.24 16.82
CA ILE A 184 32.54 15.11 17.26
C ILE A 184 33.29 16.42 17.02
N SER A 185 33.06 17.05 15.86
CA SER A 185 33.71 18.32 15.54
C SER A 185 33.38 19.41 16.55
N ILE A 186 32.13 19.45 17.04
CA ILE A 186 31.67 20.41 18.05
C ILE A 186 32.15 20.02 19.45
N GLY A 187 32.10 18.74 19.80
CA GLY A 187 32.62 18.23 21.07
C GLY A 187 34.12 18.49 21.24
N MET A 188 34.89 18.38 20.15
CA MET A 188 36.31 18.71 20.15
C MET A 188 36.58 20.19 20.43
N MET A 189 35.77 21.09 19.86
CA MET A 189 35.81 22.53 20.16
C MET A 189 35.55 22.79 21.66
N ALA A 190 34.55 22.11 22.24
CA ALA A 190 34.20 22.25 23.66
C ALA A 190 35.31 21.78 24.61
N SER A 191 35.96 20.64 24.31
CA SER A 191 37.09 20.11 25.10
C SER A 191 38.25 21.10 25.21
N PHE A 192 38.43 21.96 24.20
CA PHE A 192 39.50 22.94 24.19
C PHE A 192 39.30 24.09 25.20
N LEU A 193 38.06 24.40 25.58
CA LEU A 193 37.73 25.53 26.45
C LEU A 193 38.07 25.29 27.93
N THR A 194 38.54 24.10 28.30
CA THR A 194 38.77 23.73 29.70
C THR A 194 39.93 22.76 29.89
N LYS A 195 40.51 22.77 31.09
CA LYS A 195 41.55 21.83 31.52
C LYS A 195 41.00 20.65 32.33
N ASN A 196 39.70 20.67 32.67
CA ASN A 196 39.05 19.64 33.48
C ASN A 196 38.16 18.77 32.59
N LEU A 197 38.36 17.45 32.62
CA LEU A 197 37.60 16.48 31.81
C LEU A 197 36.10 16.59 32.06
N THR A 198 35.67 16.77 33.31
CA THR A 198 34.26 16.86 33.67
C THR A 198 33.62 18.11 33.07
N ILE A 199 34.31 19.26 33.12
CA ILE A 199 33.82 20.48 32.48
C ILE A 199 33.83 20.33 30.96
N GLY A 200 34.81 19.61 30.40
CA GLY A 200 34.90 19.34 28.96
C GLY A 200 33.72 18.51 28.46
N PHE A 201 33.32 17.50 29.24
CA PHE A 201 32.11 16.72 29.00
C PHE A 201 30.85 17.59 29.04
N ILE A 202 30.68 18.41 30.08
CA ILE A 202 29.49 19.27 30.25
C ILE A 202 29.39 20.30 29.11
N LEU A 203 30.50 20.95 28.73
CA LEU A 203 30.51 21.89 27.61
C LEU A 203 30.22 21.19 26.28
N GLY A 204 30.77 19.98 26.07
CA GLY A 204 30.48 19.17 24.88
C GLY A 204 28.99 18.82 24.78
N LEU A 205 28.37 18.50 25.91
CA LEU A 205 26.93 18.26 26.01
C LEU A 205 26.15 19.52 25.63
N ILE A 206 26.44 20.66 26.29
CA ILE A 206 25.74 21.93 26.08
C ILE A 206 25.86 22.41 24.63
N PHE A 207 27.02 22.25 23.98
CA PHE A 207 27.21 22.70 22.60
C PHE A 207 26.49 21.81 21.58
N ASN A 208 26.30 20.52 21.88
CA ASN A 208 25.55 19.60 21.02
C ASN A 208 24.04 19.60 21.31
N MET A 209 23.60 20.07 22.49
CA MET A 209 22.19 20.10 22.89
C MET A 209 21.26 20.81 21.89
N PRO A 210 21.58 22.00 21.35
CA PRO A 210 20.73 22.67 20.37
C PRO A 210 20.46 21.79 19.14
N LEU A 211 21.51 21.14 18.61
CA LEU A 211 21.39 20.30 17.42
C LEU A 211 20.43 19.11 17.58
N VAL A 212 20.32 18.58 18.81
CA VAL A 212 19.46 17.44 19.13
C VAL A 212 18.04 17.88 19.50
N PHE A 213 17.90 18.93 20.32
CA PHE A 213 16.60 19.32 20.88
C PHE A 213 15.86 20.41 20.10
N MET A 214 16.43 21.00 19.05
CA MET A 214 15.76 22.03 18.24
C MET A 214 14.42 21.56 17.65
N LYS A 215 14.24 20.26 17.36
CA LYS A 215 12.94 19.72 16.89
C LYS A 215 11.86 19.74 17.97
N MET A 216 12.23 19.67 19.26
CA MET A 216 11.30 19.83 20.38
C MET A 216 11.07 21.31 20.74
N ALA A 217 11.84 22.22 20.13
CA ALA A 217 11.71 23.66 20.37
C ALA A 217 10.45 24.27 19.74
N ASP A 218 9.73 23.54 18.89
CA ASP A 218 8.39 23.94 18.40
C ASP A 218 7.30 23.85 19.48
N VAL A 219 7.55 23.11 20.59
CA VAL A 219 6.66 23.06 21.77
C VAL A 219 6.92 24.23 22.72
N LEU A 220 8.12 24.80 22.68
CA LEU A 220 8.55 25.93 23.52
C LEU A 220 8.00 27.33 23.15
N PRO A 221 7.60 27.69 21.91
CA PRO A 221 7.18 29.05 21.57
C PRO A 221 5.79 29.36 22.15
N SER A 222 4.98 28.35 22.48
CA SER A 222 3.68 28.53 23.12
C SER A 222 3.77 29.04 24.56
N LYS A 223 4.95 28.96 25.20
CA LYS A 223 5.14 29.35 26.61
C LYS A 223 6.24 30.38 26.86
N VAL A 224 7.14 30.63 25.90
CA VAL A 224 8.23 31.62 26.06
C VAL A 224 8.18 32.64 24.94
N ASN A 225 7.67 33.83 25.25
CA ASN A 225 7.49 34.95 24.33
C ASN A 225 8.84 35.63 24.01
N TRP A 226 9.69 35.00 23.20
CA TRP A 226 10.95 35.60 22.73
C TRP A 226 10.71 36.34 21.39
N PRO A 227 10.82 37.69 21.34
CA PRO A 227 10.37 38.52 20.19
C PRO A 227 11.05 38.23 18.84
N PHE A 228 12.20 37.54 18.85
CA PHE A 228 12.98 37.21 17.64
C PHE A 228 12.58 35.83 17.04
N LEU A 229 12.10 34.91 17.86
CA LEU A 229 11.72 33.55 17.46
C LEU A 229 10.22 33.41 17.14
N SER A 230 9.42 34.44 17.42
CA SER A 230 7.96 34.44 17.24
C SER A 230 7.50 34.63 15.79
N ASN A 231 8.42 34.84 14.83
CA ASN A 231 8.08 34.86 13.41
C ASN A 231 7.94 33.42 12.88
N VAL A 232 6.76 33.07 12.35
CA VAL A 232 6.42 31.73 11.82
C VAL A 232 7.42 31.23 10.76
N ASN A 233 8.02 32.14 9.98
CA ASN A 233 9.03 31.79 8.99
C ASN A 233 10.38 31.44 9.61
N VAL A 234 10.72 32.05 10.76
CA VAL A 234 11.97 31.75 11.48
C VAL A 234 11.85 30.44 12.23
N SER A 235 10.70 30.13 12.84
CA SER A 235 10.50 28.84 13.51
C SER A 235 10.63 27.66 12.54
N ARG A 236 10.06 27.76 11.33
CA ARG A 236 10.21 26.75 10.27
C ARG A 236 11.66 26.60 9.79
N LEU A 237 12.34 27.71 9.52
CA LEU A 237 13.77 27.68 9.16
C LEU A 237 14.65 27.09 10.27
N VAL A 238 14.26 27.27 11.53
CA VAL A 238 14.96 26.73 12.70
C VAL A 238 14.68 25.23 12.89
N SER A 239 13.47 24.76 12.61
CA SER A 239 13.11 23.34 12.74
C SER A 239 13.73 22.48 11.63
N ASP A 240 13.78 22.99 10.39
CA ASP A 240 14.44 22.38 9.23
C ASP A 240 15.97 22.24 9.39
N TRP A 241 16.53 22.91 10.39
CA TRP A 241 17.96 22.90 10.69
C TRP A 241 18.35 21.94 11.81
N SER A 242 17.39 21.24 12.40
CA SER A 242 17.67 20.24 13.42
C SER A 242 18.36 19.00 12.82
N ILE A 243 19.28 18.36 13.56
CA ILE A 243 19.90 17.09 13.12
C ILE A 243 18.82 16.04 12.86
N ALA A 244 17.76 16.00 13.68
CA ALA A 244 16.68 15.06 13.54
C ALA A 244 15.92 15.23 12.20
N SER A 245 15.73 16.46 11.71
CA SER A 245 15.12 16.70 10.40
C SER A 245 16.03 16.27 9.25
N GLN A 246 17.33 16.59 9.34
CA GLN A 246 18.31 16.22 8.31
C GLN A 246 18.69 14.75 8.34
N PHE A 247 18.45 14.06 9.46
CA PHE A 247 18.61 12.62 9.58
C PHE A 247 17.41 11.84 9.02
N ASP A 248 16.20 12.44 8.98
CA ASP A 248 14.97 11.76 8.58
C ASP A 248 15.04 11.07 7.19
N PRO A 249 15.62 11.67 6.13
CA PRO A 249 15.79 10.98 4.86
C PRO A 249 16.61 9.69 4.98
N PHE A 250 17.70 9.72 5.77
CA PHE A 250 18.54 8.55 5.97
C PHE A 250 17.80 7.41 6.68
N GLY A 251 16.99 7.75 7.70
CA GLY A 251 16.16 6.80 8.43
C GLY A 251 15.06 6.15 7.58
N ARG A 252 14.65 6.79 6.47
CA ARG A 252 13.71 6.25 5.47
C ARG A 252 14.41 5.53 4.30
N GLY A 253 15.73 5.41 4.32
CA GLY A 253 16.50 4.75 3.27
C GLY A 253 16.83 5.63 2.06
N VAL A 254 16.68 6.95 2.18
CA VAL A 254 16.95 7.92 1.11
C VAL A 254 18.20 8.72 1.42
N ILE A 255 19.18 8.70 0.51
CA ILE A 255 20.35 9.57 0.55
C ILE A 255 20.01 10.85 -0.21
N SER A 256 19.75 11.93 0.53
CA SER A 256 19.56 13.28 -0.02
C SER A 256 20.88 14.02 -0.10
N LEU A 257 21.11 14.75 -1.19
CA LEU A 257 22.29 15.60 -1.31
C LEU A 257 22.26 16.74 -0.28
N SER A 258 21.08 17.30 -0.01
CA SER A 258 20.91 18.36 0.98
C SER A 258 21.43 17.98 2.36
N SER A 259 21.04 16.81 2.86
CA SER A 259 21.40 16.39 4.21
C SER A 259 22.88 16.02 4.33
N VAL A 260 23.49 15.43 3.30
CA VAL A 260 24.94 15.18 3.26
C VAL A 260 25.72 16.50 3.33
N VAL A 261 25.34 17.50 2.51
CA VAL A 261 25.99 18.82 2.50
C VAL A 261 25.86 19.50 3.86
N TYR A 262 24.69 19.43 4.49
CA TYR A 262 24.46 19.97 5.84
C TYR A 262 25.46 19.41 6.87
N PHE A 263 25.59 18.08 6.97
CA PHE A 263 26.51 17.47 7.94
C PHE A 263 27.98 17.81 7.64
N VAL A 264 28.38 17.81 6.37
CA VAL A 264 29.73 18.20 5.96
C VAL A 264 30.05 19.64 6.33
N LEU A 265 29.11 20.58 6.14
CA LEU A 265 29.29 21.98 6.52
C LEU A 265 29.50 22.15 8.03
N ILE A 266 28.77 21.42 8.87
CA ILE A 266 28.98 21.45 10.33
C ILE A 266 30.38 20.97 10.70
N ILE A 267 30.85 19.88 10.08
CA ILE A 267 32.20 19.35 10.29
C ILE A 267 33.23 20.42 9.93
N LEU A 268 33.10 21.05 8.75
CA LEU A 268 34.04 22.08 8.29
C LEU A 268 34.07 23.30 9.22
N VAL A 269 32.90 23.78 9.65
CA VAL A 269 32.80 24.92 10.59
C VAL A 269 33.40 24.56 11.95
N GLY A 270 33.08 23.40 12.52
CA GLY A 270 33.60 22.99 13.83
C GLY A 270 35.12 22.76 13.82
N LEU A 271 35.67 22.21 12.73
CA LEU A 271 37.11 22.05 12.56
C LEU A 271 37.81 23.40 12.40
N TYR A 272 37.22 24.32 11.64
CA TYR A 272 37.73 25.69 11.50
C TYR A 272 37.75 26.43 12.83
N LEU A 273 36.68 26.32 13.64
CA LEU A 273 36.63 26.92 14.98
C LEU A 273 37.67 26.29 15.92
N SER A 274 37.86 24.98 15.86
CA SER A 274 38.91 24.29 16.63
C SER A 274 40.32 24.79 16.24
N MET A 275 40.56 24.99 14.94
CA MET A 275 41.81 25.58 14.44
C MET A 275 42.00 27.02 14.94
N LEU A 276 40.94 27.82 14.93
CA LEU A 276 40.99 29.19 15.42
C LEU A 276 41.34 29.25 16.90
N LEU A 277 40.73 28.40 17.74
CA LEU A 277 41.01 28.38 19.18
C LEU A 277 42.46 28.01 19.47
N ILE A 278 43.07 27.16 18.64
CA ILE A 278 44.50 26.85 18.70
C ILE A 278 45.35 28.06 18.32
N GLY A 279 45.00 28.73 17.20
CA GLY A 279 45.71 29.88 16.66
C GLY A 279 45.61 31.15 17.53
N ALA A 280 44.47 31.37 18.20
CA ALA A 280 44.21 32.53 19.06
C ALA A 280 45.26 32.73 20.16
N ARG A 281 45.95 31.65 20.54
CA ARG A 281 47.04 31.63 21.52
C ARG A 281 48.27 32.45 21.08
N HIS A 282 48.50 32.59 19.78
CA HIS A 282 49.66 33.30 19.23
C HIS A 282 49.49 34.83 19.20
N TRP A 283 48.25 35.34 19.20
CA TRP A 283 48.00 36.77 18.96
C TRP A 283 47.42 37.50 20.18
N TYR A 284 46.97 36.78 21.21
CA TYR A 284 46.38 37.37 22.42
C TYR A 284 47.36 38.21 23.25
N GLY A 285 48.68 38.09 23.01
CA GLY A 285 49.74 38.83 23.71
C GLY A 285 50.47 39.89 22.88
N GLY A 286 50.11 40.10 21.61
CA GLY A 286 50.78 41.06 20.71
C GLY A 286 50.15 42.46 20.71
N ARG A 287 50.90 43.49 20.26
CA ARG A 287 50.42 44.89 20.13
C ARG A 287 49.16 45.02 19.26
N ASP A 288 49.00 44.13 18.27
CA ASP A 288 47.86 44.09 17.34
C ASP A 288 46.78 43.05 17.72
N GLY A 289 46.83 42.52 18.96
CA GLY A 289 45.98 41.41 19.39
C GLY A 289 44.48 41.71 19.36
N GLN A 290 44.07 42.94 19.67
CA GLN A 290 42.66 43.35 19.63
C GLN A 290 42.12 43.45 18.19
N SER A 291 42.90 43.99 17.25
CA SER A 291 42.52 44.05 15.83
C SER A 291 42.47 42.65 15.20
N LEU A 292 43.43 41.78 15.53
CA LEU A 292 43.45 40.40 15.07
C LEU A 292 42.23 39.62 15.58
N LEU A 293 41.87 39.75 16.86
CA LEU A 293 40.67 39.12 17.42
C LEU A 293 39.41 39.53 16.65
N GLY A 294 39.25 40.83 16.35
CA GLY A 294 38.15 41.34 15.53
C GLY A 294 38.09 40.71 14.14
N HIS A 295 39.21 40.61 13.43
CA HIS A 295 39.27 39.99 12.09
C HIS A 295 38.86 38.50 12.12
N TYR A 296 39.32 37.74 13.12
CA TYR A 296 38.97 36.32 13.23
C TYR A 296 37.54 36.10 13.70
N ALA A 297 36.99 36.97 14.54
CA ALA A 297 35.57 36.96 14.89
C ALA A 297 34.71 37.20 13.66
N VAL A 298 35.01 38.24 12.86
CA VAL A 298 34.31 38.53 11.60
C VAL A 298 34.42 37.36 10.63
N ARG A 299 35.62 36.80 10.42
CA ARG A 299 35.81 35.65 9.53
C ARG A 299 35.03 34.42 9.98
N SER A 300 34.94 34.18 11.29
CA SER A 300 34.16 33.05 11.84
C SER A 300 32.67 33.26 11.65
N ILE A 301 32.16 34.47 11.90
CA ILE A 301 30.77 34.83 11.64
C ILE A 301 30.46 34.69 10.15
N SER A 302 31.32 35.20 9.25
CA SER A 302 31.16 35.06 7.81
C SER A 302 31.18 33.60 7.36
N MET A 303 32.06 32.77 7.91
CA MET A 303 32.12 31.34 7.60
C MET A 303 30.82 30.62 8.01
N VAL A 304 30.31 30.93 9.21
CA VAL A 304 29.01 30.42 9.66
C VAL A 304 27.94 30.87 8.68
N VAL A 305 27.79 32.17 8.40
CA VAL A 305 26.79 32.70 7.46
C VAL A 305 26.87 32.06 6.07
N VAL A 306 28.08 31.79 5.55
CA VAL A 306 28.26 31.08 4.27
C VAL A 306 27.78 29.64 4.38
N ALA A 307 28.15 28.90 5.42
CA ALA A 307 27.65 27.54 5.64
C ALA A 307 26.12 27.51 5.77
N LEU A 308 25.55 28.47 6.50
CA LEU A 308 24.11 28.68 6.67
C LEU A 308 23.42 28.90 5.32
N SER A 309 24.01 29.75 4.46
CA SER A 309 23.46 30.07 3.14
C SER A 309 23.53 28.88 2.17
N ILE A 310 24.64 28.13 2.18
CA ILE A 310 24.79 26.92 1.36
C ILE A 310 23.78 25.86 1.82
N ALA A 311 23.64 25.63 3.12
CA ALA A 311 22.66 24.69 3.65
C ALA A 311 21.23 25.06 3.24
N ALA A 312 20.85 26.34 3.35
CA ALA A 312 19.53 26.82 2.92
C ALA A 312 19.29 26.62 1.41
N PHE A 313 20.29 26.90 0.57
CA PHE A 313 20.20 26.70 -0.88
C PHE A 313 19.96 25.23 -1.26
N PHE A 314 20.71 24.30 -0.68
CA PHE A 314 20.54 22.88 -0.97
C PHE A 314 19.25 22.31 -0.38
N SER A 315 18.79 22.83 0.77
CA SER A 315 17.50 22.45 1.37
C SER A 315 16.32 22.82 0.48
N GLY A 316 16.35 23.97 -0.20
CA GLY A 316 15.30 24.37 -1.14
C GLY A 316 15.37 23.69 -2.51
N ASN A 317 16.52 23.09 -2.88
CA ASN A 317 16.73 22.49 -4.19
C ASN A 317 17.21 21.03 -4.08
N ASP A 318 16.55 20.23 -3.24
CA ASP A 318 16.89 18.83 -2.98
C ASP A 318 16.41 17.87 -4.10
N ARG A 319 16.86 18.12 -5.33
CA ARG A 319 16.46 17.34 -6.53
C ARG A 319 17.21 16.01 -6.66
N ILE A 320 18.36 15.87 -5.99
CA ILE A 320 19.23 14.69 -6.09
C ILE A 320 19.01 13.85 -4.84
N ARG A 321 18.15 12.84 -4.98
CA ARG A 321 17.78 11.90 -3.94
C ARG A 321 17.90 10.49 -4.48
N PHE A 322 18.57 9.62 -3.74
CA PHE A 322 18.72 8.21 -4.09
C PHE A 322 18.00 7.38 -3.04
N ASP A 323 16.92 6.71 -3.45
CA ASP A 323 16.27 5.68 -2.65
C ASP A 323 17.10 4.39 -2.78
N MET A 324 17.64 3.93 -1.66
CA MET A 324 18.45 2.71 -1.59
C MET A 324 17.62 1.50 -1.17
N THR A 325 16.35 1.66 -0.80
CA THR A 325 15.51 0.58 -0.27
C THR A 325 15.22 -0.51 -1.30
N ASP A 326 15.25 -1.77 -0.88
CA ASP A 326 15.07 -2.92 -1.78
C ASP A 326 13.65 -2.96 -2.41
N GLY A 327 12.65 -2.47 -1.68
CA GLY A 327 11.25 -2.40 -2.12
C GLY A 327 10.83 -1.08 -2.77
N GLY A 328 11.73 -0.10 -2.89
CA GLY A 328 11.39 1.26 -3.33
C GLY A 328 10.35 1.94 -2.44
N ILE A 329 10.36 1.67 -1.13
CA ILE A 329 9.35 2.15 -0.17
C ILE A 329 9.35 3.68 -0.01
N SER A 330 10.43 4.33 -0.43
CA SER A 330 10.64 5.77 -0.30
C SER A 330 10.88 6.43 -1.66
N SER A 331 10.35 5.83 -2.73
CA SER A 331 10.39 6.39 -4.08
C SER A 331 9.00 6.37 -4.70
N LEU A 332 8.72 7.41 -5.50
CA LEU A 332 7.52 7.49 -6.32
C LEU A 332 7.67 6.63 -7.59
N SER A 333 6.56 6.07 -8.07
CA SER A 333 6.51 5.34 -9.35
C SER A 333 6.86 6.24 -10.54
N PRO A 334 7.40 5.70 -11.65
CA PRO A 334 7.71 6.49 -12.83
C PRO A 334 6.52 7.31 -13.35
N ASP A 335 5.30 6.76 -13.28
CA ASP A 335 4.07 7.42 -13.70
C ASP A 335 3.69 8.56 -12.76
N THR A 336 3.76 8.36 -11.44
CA THR A 336 3.60 9.45 -10.46
C THR A 336 4.63 10.56 -10.70
N LYS A 337 5.90 10.21 -10.98
CA LYS A 337 6.93 11.22 -11.29
C LYS A 337 6.59 12.02 -12.55
N ARG A 338 6.00 11.38 -13.57
CA ARG A 338 5.54 12.04 -14.79
C ARG A 338 4.38 12.99 -14.47
N LEU A 339 3.34 12.50 -13.81
CA LEU A 339 2.17 13.30 -13.38
C LEU A 339 2.59 14.52 -12.56
N VAL A 340 3.49 14.36 -11.58
CA VAL A 340 3.95 15.47 -10.74
C VAL A 340 4.77 16.51 -11.51
N ARG A 341 5.54 16.10 -12.52
CA ARG A 341 6.28 17.06 -13.37
C ARG A 341 5.33 17.85 -14.27
N GLU A 342 4.32 17.18 -14.80
CA GLU A 342 3.31 17.74 -15.70
C GLU A 342 2.26 18.60 -14.99
N LEU A 343 2.17 18.52 -13.65
CA LEU A 343 1.35 19.42 -12.83
C LEU A 343 1.63 20.88 -13.19
N LYS A 344 0.58 21.56 -13.68
CA LYS A 344 0.54 23.02 -13.89
C LYS A 344 -0.59 23.60 -13.03
N PRO A 345 -0.44 23.60 -11.70
CA PRO A 345 -1.52 24.08 -10.86
C PRO A 345 -1.56 25.62 -10.92
N ASP A 346 -2.76 26.19 -10.92
CA ASP A 346 -2.95 27.65 -10.93
C ASP A 346 -2.44 28.30 -9.63
N GLN A 347 -2.42 27.53 -8.54
CA GLN A 347 -1.94 27.93 -7.22
C GLN A 347 -1.14 26.80 -6.56
N THR A 348 -0.39 27.12 -5.51
CA THR A 348 0.27 26.08 -4.70
C THR A 348 -0.76 25.15 -4.08
N ILE A 349 -0.51 23.84 -4.19
CA ILE A 349 -1.34 22.80 -3.61
C ILE A 349 -0.93 22.64 -2.14
N TYR A 350 -1.87 22.75 -1.21
CA TYR A 350 -1.66 22.50 0.21
C TYR A 350 -2.21 21.12 0.58
N ILE A 351 -1.39 20.32 1.24
CA ILE A 351 -1.76 19.01 1.79
C ILE A 351 -1.63 19.09 3.31
N ASP A 352 -2.74 19.00 4.02
CA ASP A 352 -2.77 18.92 5.48
C ASP A 352 -3.08 17.48 5.89
N ALA A 353 -2.08 16.77 6.41
CA ALA A 353 -2.19 15.36 6.80
C ALA A 353 -2.28 15.23 8.32
N PHE A 354 -3.26 14.49 8.81
CA PHE A 354 -3.56 14.26 10.22
C PHE A 354 -3.34 12.78 10.53
N ILE A 355 -2.32 12.48 11.33
CA ILE A 355 -1.81 11.13 11.54
C ILE A 355 -1.64 10.86 13.04
N SER A 356 -2.34 9.87 13.55
CA SER A 356 -2.19 9.38 14.92
C SER A 356 -0.80 8.81 15.19
N GLY A 357 -0.34 8.97 16.44
CA GLY A 357 0.97 8.47 16.88
C GLY A 357 1.01 6.95 16.94
N ASP A 358 0.03 6.39 17.66
CA ASP A 358 -0.15 4.97 17.81
C ASP A 358 -1.19 4.48 16.80
N VAL A 359 -0.82 3.44 16.04
CA VAL A 359 -1.72 2.77 15.10
C VAL A 359 -1.62 1.25 15.28
N PRO A 360 -2.71 0.51 15.03
CA PRO A 360 -2.71 -0.95 15.12
C PRO A 360 -1.75 -1.57 14.11
N GLU A 361 -1.29 -2.80 14.38
CA GLU A 361 -0.32 -3.54 13.54
C GLU A 361 -0.67 -3.50 12.05
N GLN A 362 -1.96 -3.67 11.71
CA GLN A 362 -2.47 -3.67 10.33
C GLN A 362 -2.24 -2.34 9.58
N TYR A 363 -2.17 -1.21 10.30
CA TYR A 363 -2.04 0.14 9.74
C TYR A 363 -0.63 0.71 9.83
N VAL A 364 0.30 0.04 10.51
CA VAL A 364 1.68 0.53 10.67
C VAL A 364 2.35 0.73 9.31
N LYS A 365 2.20 -0.23 8.39
CA LYS A 365 2.71 -0.15 7.02
C LYS A 365 2.12 1.05 6.26
N THR A 366 0.80 1.24 6.35
CA THR A 366 0.08 2.35 5.72
C THR A 366 0.56 3.70 6.25
N ARG A 367 0.73 3.83 7.58
CA ARG A 367 1.24 5.05 8.21
C ARG A 367 2.65 5.39 7.74
N VAL A 368 3.55 4.40 7.71
CA VAL A 368 4.93 4.58 7.22
C VAL A 368 4.93 5.01 5.75
N ASN A 369 4.10 4.35 4.92
CA ASN A 369 3.96 4.68 3.50
C ASN A 369 3.45 6.11 3.32
N LEU A 370 2.38 6.49 4.03
CA LEU A 370 1.80 7.84 3.97
C LEU A 370 2.82 8.91 4.32
N LEU A 371 3.52 8.76 5.44
CA LEU A 371 4.56 9.70 5.85
C LEU A 371 5.70 9.77 4.83
N SER A 372 6.11 8.64 4.26
CA SER A 372 7.18 8.61 3.27
C SER A 372 6.76 9.29 1.97
N MET A 373 5.61 8.90 1.41
CA MET A 373 5.08 9.44 0.16
C MET A 373 4.82 10.94 0.27
N LEU A 374 4.19 11.42 1.35
CA LEU A 374 3.95 12.85 1.57
C LEU A 374 5.25 13.68 1.49
N LYS A 375 6.32 13.19 2.13
CA LYS A 375 7.64 13.82 2.08
C LYS A 375 8.27 13.77 0.69
N GLU A 376 8.13 12.65 -0.03
CA GLU A 376 8.65 12.54 -1.40
C GLU A 376 7.87 13.40 -2.40
N PHE A 377 6.55 13.55 -2.25
CA PHE A 377 5.74 14.48 -3.04
C PHE A 377 6.21 15.93 -2.83
N GLN A 378 6.41 16.35 -1.58
CA GLN A 378 6.93 17.68 -1.26
C GLN A 378 8.33 17.90 -1.86
N ALA A 379 9.23 16.93 -1.68
CA ALA A 379 10.60 17.02 -2.19
C ALA A 379 10.67 17.09 -3.72
N MET A 380 9.80 16.35 -4.41
CA MET A 380 9.76 16.32 -5.88
C MET A 380 9.10 17.55 -6.50
N ALA A 381 7.98 17.99 -5.92
CA ALA A 381 7.17 19.06 -6.48
C ALA A 381 7.74 20.46 -6.17
N GLY A 382 8.63 20.57 -5.18
CA GLY A 382 9.19 21.84 -4.74
C GLY A 382 8.08 22.81 -4.31
N ASP A 383 8.08 24.02 -4.86
CA ASP A 383 7.10 25.06 -4.49
C ASP A 383 5.66 24.78 -4.97
N LYS A 384 5.44 23.76 -5.81
CA LYS A 384 4.09 23.41 -6.32
C LYS A 384 3.22 22.75 -5.26
N ILE A 385 3.81 21.99 -4.34
CA ILE A 385 3.09 21.24 -3.30
C ILE A 385 3.71 21.56 -1.94
N HIS A 386 2.89 22.08 -1.04
CA HIS A 386 3.25 22.30 0.35
C HIS A 386 2.55 21.27 1.23
N VAL A 387 3.31 20.57 2.07
CA VAL A 387 2.79 19.52 2.94
C VAL A 387 2.95 19.93 4.40
N ASN A 388 1.84 19.94 5.14
CA ASN A 388 1.79 20.08 6.58
C ASN A 388 1.43 18.73 7.19
N ILE A 389 2.35 18.16 7.98
CA ILE A 389 2.14 16.86 8.64
C ILE A 389 1.89 17.10 10.13
N HIS A 390 0.65 16.89 10.56
CA HIS A 390 0.26 16.82 11.96
C HIS A 390 0.42 15.37 12.44
N ASN A 391 1.61 15.04 12.96
CA ASN A 391 1.97 13.69 13.39
C ASN A 391 1.88 13.53 14.91
N ASN A 392 1.71 12.30 15.37
CA ASN A 392 1.56 11.93 16.77
C ASN A 392 0.33 12.55 17.44
N LEU A 393 -0.78 12.64 16.69
CA LEU A 393 -2.05 13.13 17.19
C LEU A 393 -2.70 12.13 18.16
N GLU A 394 -3.23 12.66 19.26
CA GLU A 394 -4.18 11.94 20.11
C GLU A 394 -5.61 12.18 19.58
N PRO A 395 -6.50 11.16 19.56
CA PRO A 395 -7.85 11.27 18.99
C PRO A 395 -8.72 12.41 19.55
N PHE A 396 -8.43 12.88 20.76
CA PHE A 396 -9.16 13.95 21.45
C PHE A 396 -8.34 15.24 21.65
N SER A 397 -7.27 15.42 20.88
CA SER A 397 -6.46 16.63 20.89
C SER A 397 -7.17 17.82 20.22
N GLU A 398 -6.74 19.05 20.54
CA GLU A 398 -7.25 20.26 19.87
C GLU A 398 -7.03 20.21 18.34
N GLU A 399 -5.91 19.61 17.91
CA GLU A 399 -5.56 19.43 16.50
C GLU A 399 -6.47 18.43 15.80
N ALA A 400 -6.90 17.36 16.49
CA ALA A 400 -7.90 16.42 15.99
C ALA A 400 -9.28 17.09 15.84
N ALA A 401 -9.68 17.93 16.80
CA ALA A 401 -10.92 18.70 16.72
C ALA A 401 -10.90 19.70 15.53
N LEU A 402 -9.75 20.34 15.28
CA LEU A 402 -9.56 21.20 14.09
C LEU A 402 -9.67 20.41 12.78
N ALA A 403 -9.13 19.18 12.74
CA ALA A 403 -9.23 18.30 11.58
C ALA A 403 -10.70 17.95 11.27
N GLU A 404 -11.49 17.67 12.31
CA GLU A 404 -12.91 17.39 12.18
C GLU A 404 -13.70 18.64 11.74
N GLU A 405 -13.49 19.78 12.39
CA GLU A 405 -14.25 21.01 12.10
C GLU A 405 -13.94 21.59 10.72
N GLN A 406 -12.65 21.61 10.32
CA GLN A 406 -12.23 22.23 9.07
C GLN A 406 -12.31 21.28 7.87
N PHE A 407 -12.05 19.99 8.08
CA PHE A 407 -11.88 19.03 7.00
C PHE A 407 -12.87 17.86 7.04
N GLY A 408 -13.59 17.65 8.15
CA GLY A 408 -14.48 16.50 8.32
C GLY A 408 -13.72 15.19 8.55
N ILE A 409 -12.43 15.26 8.90
CA ILE A 409 -11.59 14.10 9.21
C ILE A 409 -11.88 13.70 10.66
N ARG A 410 -12.53 12.56 10.85
CA ARG A 410 -12.93 12.04 12.18
C ARG A 410 -12.08 10.84 12.58
N PRO A 411 -11.91 10.58 13.90
CA PRO A 411 -11.37 9.31 14.36
C PRO A 411 -12.23 8.14 13.88
N GLU A 412 -11.58 7.14 13.28
CA GLU A 412 -12.21 5.89 12.86
C GLU A 412 -12.05 4.83 13.96
N HIS A 413 -13.13 4.09 14.25
CA HIS A 413 -13.13 3.03 15.25
C HIS A 413 -12.72 1.70 14.62
N ILE A 414 -11.58 1.17 15.03
CA ILE A 414 -11.03 -0.08 14.51
C ILE A 414 -11.12 -1.13 15.60
N ARG A 415 -11.82 -2.22 15.28
CA ARG A 415 -11.93 -3.37 16.18
C ARG A 415 -10.67 -4.21 16.08
N ILE A 416 -9.92 -4.28 17.17
CA ILE A 416 -8.68 -5.05 17.25
C ILE A 416 -8.88 -6.15 18.27
N ARG A 417 -8.46 -7.36 17.92
CA ARG A 417 -8.37 -8.43 18.90
C ARG A 417 -7.03 -8.35 19.61
N SER A 418 -7.05 -8.00 20.89
CA SER A 418 -5.88 -7.97 21.76
C SER A 418 -6.18 -8.72 23.05
N ARG A 419 -5.37 -9.74 23.38
CA ARG A 419 -5.45 -10.53 24.63
C ARG A 419 -6.78 -11.29 24.82
N GLY A 420 -7.34 -11.84 23.76
CA GLY A 420 -8.61 -12.58 23.78
C GLY A 420 -9.84 -11.69 23.95
N THR A 421 -9.65 -10.37 23.88
CA THR A 421 -10.69 -9.34 23.93
C THR A 421 -10.68 -8.54 22.64
N ILE A 422 -11.88 -8.23 22.13
CA ILE A 422 -12.04 -7.26 21.05
C ILE A 422 -12.08 -5.88 21.72
N THR A 423 -11.09 -5.06 21.41
CA THR A 423 -10.98 -3.67 21.85
C THR A 423 -11.16 -2.77 20.64
N ASP A 424 -11.99 -1.74 20.79
CA ASP A 424 -12.15 -0.71 19.78
C ASP A 424 -11.10 0.37 20.05
N GLU A 425 -10.18 0.59 19.11
CA GLU A 425 -9.22 1.69 19.15
C GLU A 425 -9.63 2.76 18.14
N GLU A 426 -9.47 4.02 18.51
CA GLU A 426 -9.74 5.17 17.65
C GLU A 426 -8.45 5.66 17.02
N ILE A 427 -8.42 5.77 15.69
CA ILE A 427 -7.26 6.33 14.99
C ILE A 427 -7.65 7.34 13.92
N ILE A 428 -6.74 8.28 13.65
CA ILE A 428 -6.84 9.28 12.61
C ILE A 428 -5.72 9.03 11.61
N LEU A 429 -6.09 8.75 10.36
CA LEU A 429 -5.17 8.62 9.22
C LEU A 429 -5.81 9.28 8.01
N GLY A 430 -5.92 10.60 8.01
CA GLY A 430 -6.61 11.36 6.95
C GLY A 430 -5.74 12.47 6.35
N ALA A 431 -6.11 12.97 5.17
CA ALA A 431 -5.45 14.11 4.55
C ALA A 431 -6.44 14.99 3.76
N ALA A 432 -6.23 16.29 3.80
CA ALA A 432 -6.97 17.27 3.01
C ALA A 432 -6.07 17.94 1.99
N PHE A 433 -6.57 18.06 0.75
CA PHE A 433 -5.89 18.63 -0.41
C PHE A 433 -6.63 19.90 -0.82
N ARG A 434 -5.89 20.99 -1.02
CA ARG A 434 -6.46 22.29 -1.38
C ARG A 434 -5.65 22.95 -2.48
N CYS A 435 -6.34 23.51 -3.47
CA CYS A 435 -5.76 24.35 -4.52
C CYS A 435 -6.78 25.45 -4.85
N GLY A 436 -6.50 26.69 -4.43
CA GLY A 436 -7.49 27.78 -4.53
C GLY A 436 -8.80 27.44 -3.81
N LEU A 437 -9.90 27.38 -4.56
CA LEU A 437 -11.23 27.06 -4.05
C LEU A 437 -11.56 25.55 -4.10
N GLN A 438 -10.74 24.76 -4.81
CA GLN A 438 -10.95 23.33 -4.90
C GLN A 438 -10.40 22.64 -3.65
N LYS A 439 -11.19 21.72 -3.10
CA LYS A 439 -10.85 20.93 -1.91
C LYS A 439 -11.25 19.48 -2.13
N VAL A 440 -10.33 18.56 -1.86
CA VAL A 440 -10.57 17.11 -1.79
C VAL A 440 -10.12 16.64 -0.42
N VAL A 441 -10.89 15.76 0.22
CA VAL A 441 -10.53 15.19 1.52
C VAL A 441 -10.55 13.68 1.41
N VAL A 442 -9.45 13.06 1.82
CA VAL A 442 -9.39 11.63 2.11
C VAL A 442 -9.62 11.50 3.62
N PRO A 443 -10.82 11.09 4.06
CA PRO A 443 -11.15 11.05 5.48
C PRO A 443 -10.29 10.01 6.21
N PHE A 444 -9.98 8.90 5.54
CA PHE A 444 -9.22 7.80 6.11
C PHE A 444 -8.45 7.03 5.02
N PHE A 445 -7.18 6.69 5.29
CA PHE A 445 -6.36 5.82 4.45
C PHE A 445 -6.44 4.38 4.93
N ASP A 446 -7.23 3.55 4.23
CA ASP A 446 -7.32 2.12 4.49
C ASP A 446 -6.06 1.37 4.01
N TYR A 447 -5.71 0.26 4.69
CA TYR A 447 -4.46 -0.47 4.43
C TYR A 447 -4.46 -1.30 3.14
N GLY A 448 -5.62 -1.64 2.60
CA GLY A 448 -5.75 -2.35 1.33
C GLY A 448 -5.67 -1.45 0.09
N ILE A 449 -5.72 -0.12 0.25
CA ILE A 449 -5.61 0.84 -0.86
C ILE A 449 -4.19 1.41 -0.90
N PRO A 450 -3.49 1.38 -2.06
CA PRO A 450 -2.17 1.99 -2.18
C PRO A 450 -2.21 3.49 -1.88
N VAL A 451 -1.41 3.91 -0.90
CA VAL A 451 -1.37 5.32 -0.47
C VAL A 451 -0.91 6.25 -1.60
N GLU A 452 0.07 5.82 -2.40
CA GLU A 452 0.56 6.62 -3.55
C GLU A 452 -0.57 6.95 -4.53
N TYR A 453 -1.44 5.98 -4.84
CA TYR A 453 -2.59 6.16 -5.72
C TYR A 453 -3.58 7.19 -5.16
N GLU A 454 -3.95 7.07 -3.87
CA GLU A 454 -4.86 8.02 -3.22
C GLU A 454 -4.29 9.45 -3.20
N LEU A 455 -2.99 9.59 -2.93
CA LEU A 455 -2.31 10.89 -2.90
C LEU A 455 -2.28 11.52 -4.31
N ILE A 456 -1.78 10.82 -5.33
CA ILE A 456 -1.64 11.41 -6.67
C ILE A 456 -3.00 11.70 -7.31
N ARG A 457 -3.99 10.82 -7.10
CA ARG A 457 -5.37 11.05 -7.54
C ARG A 457 -5.90 12.34 -6.92
N SER A 458 -5.82 12.48 -5.60
CA SER A 458 -6.31 13.67 -4.90
C SER A 458 -5.60 14.94 -5.34
N ILE A 459 -4.27 14.88 -5.53
CA ILE A 459 -3.46 16.00 -6.05
C ILE A 459 -3.89 16.41 -7.45
N ASN A 460 -4.05 15.45 -8.37
CA ASN A 460 -4.49 15.74 -9.74
C ASN A 460 -5.92 16.28 -9.77
N THR A 461 -6.82 15.74 -8.93
CA THR A 461 -8.21 16.20 -8.85
C THR A 461 -8.32 17.65 -8.39
N VAL A 462 -7.46 18.13 -7.47
CA VAL A 462 -7.42 19.56 -7.07
C VAL A 462 -6.56 20.42 -7.99
N ALA A 463 -5.70 19.83 -8.81
CA ALA A 463 -4.83 20.58 -9.72
C ALA A 463 -5.51 20.92 -11.04
N ARG A 464 -6.53 20.14 -11.46
CA ARG A 464 -7.25 20.33 -12.72
C ARG A 464 -8.47 21.22 -12.54
N SER A 465 -8.69 22.15 -13.48
CA SER A 465 -9.88 23.00 -13.51
C SER A 465 -11.16 22.24 -13.90
N GLU A 466 -11.05 21.24 -14.78
CA GLU A 466 -12.17 20.44 -15.30
C GLU A 466 -11.88 18.93 -15.19
N ARG A 467 -12.93 18.16 -14.86
CA ARG A 467 -12.88 16.69 -14.76
C ARG A 467 -13.54 16.08 -15.98
N LYS A 468 -13.10 14.87 -16.35
CA LYS A 468 -13.80 14.06 -17.36
C LYS A 468 -15.18 13.64 -16.86
N THR A 469 -16.11 13.52 -17.78
CA THR A 469 -17.53 13.25 -17.51
C THR A 469 -17.87 11.80 -17.80
N ILE A 470 -18.43 11.11 -16.81
CA ILE A 470 -18.96 9.75 -16.95
C ILE A 470 -20.48 9.85 -16.92
N GLY A 471 -21.10 9.44 -18.02
CA GLY A 471 -22.55 9.25 -18.09
C GLY A 471 -22.90 7.87 -17.56
N VAL A 472 -23.81 7.76 -16.61
CA VAL A 472 -24.32 6.48 -16.10
C VAL A 472 -25.77 6.31 -16.54
N ALA A 473 -26.03 5.30 -17.38
CA ALA A 473 -27.38 5.02 -17.86
C ALA A 473 -28.35 4.74 -16.71
N ARG A 474 -29.50 5.42 -16.71
CA ARG A 474 -30.60 5.14 -15.77
C ARG A 474 -31.24 3.80 -16.11
N THR A 475 -30.96 2.79 -15.31
CA THR A 475 -31.50 1.42 -15.43
C THR A 475 -32.17 0.99 -14.12
N ASP A 476 -32.75 -0.21 -14.10
CA ASP A 476 -33.33 -0.78 -12.87
C ASP A 476 -32.26 -1.10 -11.80
N ALA A 477 -30.97 -0.98 -12.13
CA ALA A 477 -29.87 -1.08 -11.17
C ALA A 477 -29.83 0.11 -10.17
N GLN A 478 -30.44 1.25 -10.52
CA GLN A 478 -30.61 2.42 -9.65
C GLN A 478 -29.32 2.85 -8.92
N LEU A 479 -28.21 3.00 -9.65
CA LEU A 479 -26.90 3.28 -9.07
C LEU A 479 -26.84 4.62 -8.29
N PHE A 480 -27.66 5.60 -8.69
CA PHE A 480 -27.80 6.89 -8.01
C PHE A 480 -28.70 6.83 -6.75
N GLY A 481 -29.21 5.65 -6.41
CA GLY A 481 -30.21 5.46 -5.37
C GLY A 481 -31.63 5.74 -5.90
N GLY A 482 -32.60 5.69 -5.00
CA GLY A 482 -34.00 5.88 -5.38
C GLY A 482 -34.97 5.43 -4.31
N PHE A 483 -36.23 5.21 -4.71
CA PHE A 483 -37.25 4.63 -3.85
C PHE A 483 -37.82 3.39 -4.51
N THR A 484 -37.91 2.30 -3.74
CA THR A 484 -38.63 1.09 -4.15
C THR A 484 -39.83 0.85 -3.24
N PHE A 485 -40.87 0.26 -3.80
CA PHE A 485 -42.08 -0.17 -3.09
C PHE A 485 -42.14 -1.70 -2.90
N ALA A 486 -41.00 -2.37 -3.00
CA ALA A 486 -40.88 -3.81 -2.76
C ALA A 486 -41.35 -4.16 -1.33
N GLY A 487 -42.35 -5.04 -1.22
CA GLY A 487 -42.91 -5.49 0.06
C GLY A 487 -44.03 -4.61 0.66
N GLY A 488 -44.57 -3.64 -0.09
CA GLY A 488 -45.72 -2.83 0.35
C GLY A 488 -45.39 -1.66 1.29
N GLN A 489 -44.12 -1.42 1.59
CA GLN A 489 -43.64 -0.19 2.24
C GLN A 489 -42.60 0.52 1.37
N PRO A 490 -42.63 1.86 1.29
CA PRO A 490 -41.59 2.62 0.62
C PRO A 490 -40.25 2.43 1.34
N ARG A 491 -39.25 1.91 0.63
CA ARG A 491 -37.89 1.78 1.11
C ARG A 491 -36.98 2.67 0.27
N GLN A 492 -36.21 3.53 0.93
CA GLN A 492 -35.20 4.33 0.27
C GLN A 492 -34.00 3.43 -0.07
N LEU A 493 -33.59 3.41 -1.34
CA LEU A 493 -32.33 2.82 -1.74
C LEU A 493 -31.22 3.85 -1.56
N PRO A 494 -30.14 3.52 -0.84
CA PRO A 494 -28.97 4.37 -0.80
C PRO A 494 -28.31 4.42 -2.18
N ARG A 495 -27.56 5.49 -2.42
CA ARG A 495 -26.67 5.57 -3.58
C ARG A 495 -25.61 4.47 -3.49
N GLN A 496 -25.23 3.89 -4.63
CA GLN A 496 -24.23 2.83 -4.65
C GLN A 496 -22.83 3.40 -4.41
N ALA A 497 -22.06 2.74 -3.53
CA ALA A 497 -20.73 3.18 -3.13
C ALA A 497 -19.72 3.25 -4.29
N ILE A 498 -19.95 2.51 -5.38
CA ILE A 498 -19.11 2.58 -6.59
C ILE A 498 -19.22 3.95 -7.28
N ILE A 499 -20.40 4.59 -7.23
CA ILE A 499 -20.59 5.93 -7.80
C ILE A 499 -19.80 6.96 -6.99
N GLU A 500 -19.84 6.86 -5.66
CA GLU A 500 -19.04 7.71 -4.77
C GLU A 500 -17.53 7.55 -5.03
N GLU A 501 -17.08 6.33 -5.35
CA GLU A 501 -15.68 6.07 -5.72
C GLU A 501 -15.29 6.69 -7.07
N LEU A 502 -16.18 6.68 -8.06
CA LEU A 502 -15.96 7.32 -9.37
C LEU A 502 -15.96 8.86 -9.26
N GLU A 503 -16.85 9.44 -8.45
CA GLU A 503 -16.93 10.88 -8.20
C GLU A 503 -15.68 11.49 -7.55
N LYS A 504 -14.81 10.66 -6.96
CA LYS A 504 -13.51 11.10 -6.45
C LYS A 504 -12.57 11.62 -7.55
N GLN A 505 -12.77 11.16 -8.80
CA GLN A 505 -11.91 11.49 -9.94
C GLN A 505 -12.67 12.13 -11.10
N TYR A 506 -13.89 11.68 -11.35
CA TYR A 506 -14.71 12.06 -12.50
C TYR A 506 -15.90 12.94 -12.08
N ASP A 507 -16.47 13.67 -13.03
CA ASP A 507 -17.82 14.21 -12.89
C ASP A 507 -18.81 13.14 -13.37
N VAL A 508 -19.74 12.73 -12.52
CA VAL A 508 -20.59 11.56 -12.78
C VAL A 508 -22.05 11.99 -12.87
N GLU A 509 -22.61 11.91 -14.07
CA GLU A 509 -23.99 12.31 -14.34
C GLU A 509 -24.86 11.08 -14.61
N GLU A 510 -26.11 11.13 -14.17
CA GLU A 510 -27.11 10.13 -14.57
C GLU A 510 -27.66 10.49 -15.96
N VAL A 511 -27.63 9.52 -16.89
CA VAL A 511 -28.11 9.67 -18.27
C VAL A 511 -29.49 9.06 -18.41
N ASP A 512 -30.45 9.89 -18.79
CA ASP A 512 -31.80 9.43 -19.15
C ASP A 512 -31.83 9.02 -20.63
N LEU A 513 -31.79 7.71 -20.88
CA LEU A 513 -31.85 7.11 -22.22
C LEU A 513 -33.28 7.06 -22.78
N THR A 514 -34.16 7.99 -22.41
CA THR A 514 -35.43 8.21 -23.14
C THR A 514 -35.27 9.18 -24.31
N GLN A 515 -34.08 9.78 -24.44
CA GLN A 515 -33.72 10.74 -25.47
C GLN A 515 -32.35 10.37 -26.05
N PRO A 516 -32.05 10.77 -27.31
CA PRO A 516 -30.73 10.53 -27.89
C PRO A 516 -29.65 11.26 -27.09
N VAL A 517 -28.53 10.58 -26.88
CA VAL A 517 -27.34 11.15 -26.25
C VAL A 517 -26.58 11.95 -27.32
N ALA A 518 -26.24 13.20 -27.01
CA ALA A 518 -25.42 14.01 -27.92
C ALA A 518 -24.01 13.43 -28.05
N GLU A 519 -23.48 13.49 -29.28
CA GLU A 519 -22.09 13.13 -29.56
C GLU A 519 -21.16 14.00 -28.70
N ASP A 520 -20.11 13.40 -28.15
CA ASP A 520 -19.10 14.03 -27.27
C ASP A 520 -19.60 14.58 -25.92
N ARG A 521 -20.84 14.31 -25.50
CA ARG A 521 -21.32 14.77 -24.18
C ARG A 521 -20.59 14.09 -23.01
N TYR A 522 -20.23 12.82 -23.19
CA TYR A 522 -19.63 11.99 -22.14
C TYR A 522 -18.33 11.38 -22.65
N ASP A 523 -17.28 11.44 -21.83
CA ASP A 523 -16.01 10.75 -22.13
C ASP A 523 -16.17 9.22 -22.07
N VAL A 524 -17.04 8.75 -21.17
CA VAL A 524 -17.41 7.33 -21.03
C VAL A 524 -18.88 7.20 -20.67
N LEU A 525 -19.56 6.22 -21.28
CA LEU A 525 -20.91 5.80 -20.88
C LEU A 525 -20.84 4.48 -20.09
N LEU A 526 -21.47 4.42 -18.92
CA LEU A 526 -21.59 3.24 -18.08
C LEU A 526 -23.03 2.72 -18.13
N ALA A 527 -23.23 1.53 -18.71
CA ALA A 527 -24.52 0.87 -18.83
C ALA A 527 -24.54 -0.41 -17.97
N VAL A 528 -25.24 -0.37 -16.85
CA VAL A 528 -25.38 -1.50 -15.91
C VAL A 528 -26.78 -2.08 -16.01
N GLN A 529 -26.88 -3.38 -16.30
CA GLN A 529 -28.11 -4.07 -16.65
C GLN A 529 -28.91 -3.38 -17.77
N PRO A 530 -28.30 -3.09 -18.96
CA PRO A 530 -29.01 -2.47 -20.08
C PRO A 530 -30.24 -3.24 -20.55
N SER A 531 -30.34 -4.56 -20.31
CA SER A 531 -31.57 -5.31 -20.61
C SER A 531 -32.81 -4.76 -19.89
N SER A 532 -32.63 -4.07 -18.77
CA SER A 532 -33.71 -3.41 -18.02
C SER A 532 -34.15 -2.07 -18.62
N LEU A 533 -33.51 -1.56 -19.68
CA LEU A 533 -33.99 -0.36 -20.36
C LEU A 533 -35.33 -0.60 -21.07
N PRO A 534 -36.13 0.45 -21.32
CA PRO A 534 -37.23 0.38 -22.27
C PRO A 534 -36.71 0.12 -23.70
N PRO A 535 -37.53 -0.44 -24.62
CA PRO A 535 -37.11 -0.71 -25.99
C PRO A 535 -36.51 0.50 -26.74
N GLU A 536 -37.07 1.69 -26.55
CA GLU A 536 -36.54 2.95 -27.13
C GLU A 536 -35.18 3.31 -26.54
N GLY A 537 -34.96 3.08 -25.25
CA GLY A 537 -33.68 3.40 -24.60
C GLY A 537 -32.53 2.49 -25.01
N MET A 538 -32.83 1.25 -25.40
CA MET A 538 -31.81 0.38 -26.02
C MET A 538 -31.38 0.87 -27.39
N GLU A 539 -32.30 1.43 -28.19
CA GLU A 539 -31.94 2.04 -29.49
C GLU A 539 -31.03 3.25 -29.28
N PHE A 540 -31.32 4.11 -28.31
CA PHE A 540 -30.46 5.26 -28.00
C PHE A 540 -29.09 4.84 -27.43
N LEU A 541 -29.02 3.77 -26.65
CA LEU A 541 -27.74 3.20 -26.19
C LEU A 541 -26.91 2.67 -27.37
N VAL A 542 -27.54 1.91 -28.27
CA VAL A 542 -26.91 1.39 -29.49
C VAL A 542 -26.44 2.52 -30.40
N GLN A 543 -27.23 3.59 -30.52
CA GLN A 543 -26.87 4.79 -31.26
C GLN A 543 -25.67 5.51 -30.62
N ALA A 544 -25.65 5.66 -29.29
CA ALA A 544 -24.53 6.26 -28.57
C ALA A 544 -23.22 5.49 -28.81
N ILE A 545 -23.24 4.15 -28.71
CA ILE A 545 -22.08 3.31 -28.99
C ILE A 545 -21.64 3.45 -30.46
N ARG A 546 -22.59 3.49 -31.39
CA ARG A 546 -22.31 3.67 -32.82
C ARG A 546 -21.78 5.08 -33.13
N SER A 547 -22.12 6.10 -32.35
CA SER A 547 -21.52 7.44 -32.51
C SER A 547 -20.06 7.51 -32.06
N GLY A 548 -19.55 6.46 -31.41
CA GLY A 548 -18.15 6.36 -30.97
C GLY A 548 -17.92 6.66 -29.49
N ILE A 549 -18.99 6.85 -28.69
CA ILE A 549 -18.87 7.05 -27.24
C ILE A 549 -18.34 5.75 -26.60
N PRO A 550 -17.15 5.76 -25.96
CA PRO A 550 -16.61 4.60 -25.28
C PRO A 550 -17.57 4.14 -24.18
N THR A 551 -17.95 2.85 -24.19
CA THR A 551 -19.02 2.36 -23.30
C THR A 551 -18.58 1.13 -22.49
N ALA A 552 -18.83 1.15 -21.18
CA ALA A 552 -18.70 -0.01 -20.30
C ALA A 552 -20.08 -0.65 -20.10
N VAL A 553 -20.24 -1.90 -20.49
CA VAL A 553 -21.48 -2.66 -20.39
C VAL A 553 -21.33 -3.78 -19.37
N PHE A 554 -22.21 -3.79 -18.38
CA PHE A 554 -22.29 -4.85 -17.38
C PHE A 554 -23.69 -5.45 -17.44
N GLU A 555 -23.81 -6.74 -17.74
CA GLU A 555 -25.09 -7.42 -17.90
C GLU A 555 -25.05 -8.78 -17.22
N ASP A 556 -26.03 -9.03 -16.36
CA ASP A 556 -26.03 -10.20 -15.48
C ASP A 556 -27.29 -11.06 -15.69
N PRO A 557 -27.11 -12.36 -16.00
CA PRO A 557 -28.21 -13.32 -16.08
C PRO A 557 -28.96 -13.50 -14.75
N LEU A 558 -28.27 -13.42 -13.61
CA LEU A 558 -28.82 -13.62 -12.27
C LEU A 558 -28.10 -12.74 -11.23
N PRO A 559 -28.53 -11.48 -11.05
CA PRO A 559 -28.08 -10.62 -9.96
C PRO A 559 -28.43 -11.21 -8.59
N ALA A 560 -27.47 -11.87 -7.96
CA ALA A 560 -27.70 -12.61 -6.72
C ALA A 560 -27.54 -11.72 -5.49
N PHE A 561 -26.64 -10.73 -5.55
CA PHE A 561 -26.30 -9.87 -4.42
C PHE A 561 -26.89 -8.46 -4.50
N MET A 562 -27.56 -8.14 -5.61
CA MET A 562 -28.31 -6.88 -5.78
C MET A 562 -29.82 -7.13 -5.90
N PRO A 563 -30.54 -7.28 -4.76
CA PRO A 563 -31.94 -7.64 -4.77
C PRO A 563 -32.82 -6.54 -5.37
N GLY A 564 -33.73 -6.94 -6.27
CA GLY A 564 -34.68 -6.03 -6.93
C GLY A 564 -34.32 -5.69 -8.38
N ILE A 565 -33.14 -6.06 -8.85
CA ILE A 565 -32.75 -5.96 -10.25
C ILE A 565 -33.21 -7.23 -10.99
N PRO A 566 -34.03 -7.12 -12.05
CA PRO A 566 -34.40 -8.29 -12.84
C PRO A 566 -33.20 -8.77 -13.68
N GLY A 567 -32.89 -10.06 -13.61
CA GLY A 567 -31.89 -10.69 -14.47
C GLY A 567 -32.24 -10.58 -15.96
N THR A 568 -31.28 -10.84 -16.85
CA THR A 568 -31.45 -10.61 -18.31
C THR A 568 -32.75 -11.18 -18.86
N GLY A 569 -33.04 -12.47 -18.58
CA GLY A 569 -34.24 -13.18 -19.04
C GLY A 569 -35.48 -13.03 -18.18
N GLN A 570 -35.44 -12.26 -17.09
CA GLN A 570 -36.56 -12.07 -16.17
C GLN A 570 -37.37 -10.81 -16.52
N PRO A 571 -38.72 -10.85 -16.42
CA PRO A 571 -39.56 -9.67 -16.62
C PRO A 571 -39.36 -8.64 -15.48
N LYS A 572 -39.68 -7.37 -15.75
CA LYS A 572 -39.66 -6.34 -14.70
C LYS A 572 -40.68 -6.64 -13.61
N GLN A 573 -40.35 -6.29 -12.37
CA GLN A 573 -41.32 -6.35 -11.29
C GLN A 573 -42.45 -5.33 -11.52
N ALA A 574 -43.70 -5.75 -11.38
CA ALA A 574 -44.84 -4.85 -11.45
C ALA A 574 -44.75 -3.79 -10.34
N PRO A 575 -45.00 -2.50 -10.63
CA PRO A 575 -45.02 -1.47 -9.59
C PRO A 575 -46.06 -1.83 -8.52
N GLY A 576 -45.60 -2.06 -7.29
CA GLY A 576 -46.46 -2.36 -6.16
C GLY A 576 -47.36 -1.17 -5.84
N GLY A 577 -48.63 -1.22 -6.25
CA GLY A 577 -49.61 -0.18 -5.95
C GLY A 577 -50.00 -0.19 -4.47
N MET A 578 -50.16 0.99 -3.87
CA MET A 578 -50.51 1.20 -2.44
C MET A 578 -51.86 0.58 -2.01
N PHE A 579 -52.63 -0.02 -2.94
CA PHE A 579 -53.95 -0.62 -2.74
C PHE A 579 -54.17 -1.95 -3.49
N GLY A 580 -53.11 -2.65 -3.91
CA GLY A 580 -53.26 -3.94 -4.61
C GLY A 580 -53.77 -3.87 -6.06
N MET A 581 -53.95 -2.67 -6.62
CA MET A 581 -54.00 -2.47 -8.08
C MET A 581 -52.57 -2.39 -8.62
N GLY A 582 -51.97 -3.53 -8.92
CA GLY A 582 -50.70 -3.61 -9.63
C GLY A 582 -50.89 -3.26 -11.10
N GLY A 583 -50.14 -2.27 -11.60
CA GLY A 583 -50.04 -2.01 -13.04
C GLY A 583 -49.35 -3.16 -13.76
N ARG A 584 -49.53 -3.28 -15.08
CA ARG A 584 -48.75 -4.23 -15.88
C ARG A 584 -47.27 -3.86 -15.79
N PRO A 585 -46.35 -4.84 -15.68
CA PRO A 585 -44.92 -4.58 -15.71
C PRO A 585 -44.56 -3.88 -17.03
N MET A 586 -43.64 -2.91 -16.96
CA MET A 586 -43.16 -2.23 -18.16
C MET A 586 -42.34 -3.20 -19.02
N PRO A 587 -42.45 -3.15 -20.36
CA PRO A 587 -41.70 -4.04 -21.24
C PRO A 587 -40.19 -3.75 -21.16
N LYS A 588 -39.37 -4.82 -21.10
CA LYS A 588 -37.90 -4.74 -21.20
C LYS A 588 -37.45 -4.63 -22.65
N ALA A 589 -36.26 -4.09 -22.84
CA ALA A 589 -35.57 -4.09 -24.12
C ALA A 589 -35.01 -5.47 -24.47
N ASP A 590 -34.88 -5.72 -25.78
CA ASP A 590 -34.20 -6.90 -26.29
C ASP A 590 -32.68 -6.66 -26.33
N ILE A 591 -31.95 -7.32 -25.43
CA ILE A 591 -30.49 -7.21 -25.31
C ILE A 591 -29.75 -7.70 -26.56
N ARG A 592 -30.38 -8.54 -27.39
CA ARG A 592 -29.75 -9.10 -28.60
C ARG A 592 -29.38 -8.01 -29.60
N LYS A 593 -30.09 -6.89 -29.63
CA LYS A 593 -29.72 -5.73 -30.47
C LYS A 593 -28.35 -5.17 -30.13
N LEU A 594 -28.02 -5.12 -28.83
CA LEU A 594 -26.70 -4.69 -28.37
C LEU A 594 -25.65 -5.75 -28.71
N TRP A 595 -25.96 -7.03 -28.53
CA TRP A 595 -25.04 -8.12 -28.89
C TRP A 595 -24.74 -8.20 -30.39
N GLU A 596 -25.74 -7.96 -31.24
CA GLU A 596 -25.59 -7.86 -32.70
C GLU A 596 -24.65 -6.71 -33.08
N LEU A 597 -24.81 -5.53 -32.48
CA LEU A 597 -23.89 -4.39 -32.68
C LEU A 597 -22.46 -4.73 -32.28
N LEU A 598 -22.28 -5.38 -31.13
CA LEU A 598 -20.98 -5.74 -30.57
C LEU A 598 -20.37 -6.99 -31.21
N GLY A 599 -21.11 -7.68 -32.09
CA GLY A 599 -20.67 -8.91 -32.72
C GLY A 599 -20.43 -10.04 -31.73
N ILE A 600 -21.22 -10.12 -30.66
CA ILE A 600 -21.12 -11.15 -29.61
C ILE A 600 -22.34 -12.06 -29.60
N ASP A 601 -22.14 -13.31 -29.18
CA ASP A 601 -23.18 -14.30 -28.97
C ASP A 601 -23.11 -14.81 -27.52
N ALA A 602 -24.21 -14.69 -26.79
CA ALA A 602 -24.41 -15.30 -25.48
C ALA A 602 -25.40 -16.45 -25.64
N GLN A 603 -24.99 -17.66 -25.25
CA GLN A 603 -25.88 -18.81 -25.35
C GLN A 603 -26.96 -18.77 -24.27
N GLY A 604 -28.12 -19.32 -24.60
CA GLY A 604 -29.27 -19.32 -23.72
C GLY A 604 -30.50 -19.85 -24.43
N VAL A 605 -31.63 -19.73 -23.75
CA VAL A 605 -32.95 -20.16 -24.23
C VAL A 605 -33.93 -18.98 -24.19
N PRO A 606 -35.01 -19.01 -25.00
CA PRO A 606 -36.12 -18.08 -24.81
C PRO A 606 -36.69 -18.23 -23.41
N GLY A 607 -36.69 -17.14 -22.64
CA GLY A 607 -37.28 -17.03 -21.31
C GLY A 607 -38.74 -16.55 -21.36
N GLU A 608 -39.23 -16.10 -20.21
CA GLU A 608 -40.61 -15.58 -20.06
C GLU A 608 -40.84 -14.32 -20.91
N GLU A 609 -42.08 -14.12 -21.37
CA GLU A 609 -42.50 -12.95 -22.18
C GLU A 609 -41.70 -12.72 -23.49
N GLY A 610 -40.98 -13.74 -23.99
CA GLY A 610 -40.18 -13.65 -25.22
C GLY A 610 -38.80 -13.01 -25.04
N LEU A 611 -38.38 -12.78 -23.79
CA LEU A 611 -37.04 -12.32 -23.43
C LEU A 611 -36.02 -13.44 -23.65
N PHE A 612 -34.75 -13.10 -23.86
CA PHE A 612 -33.69 -14.09 -23.97
C PHE A 612 -33.05 -14.33 -22.60
N SER A 613 -32.96 -15.60 -22.19
CA SER A 613 -32.39 -16.02 -20.90
C SER A 613 -31.03 -16.70 -21.12
N PRO A 614 -29.92 -16.01 -20.82
CA PRO A 614 -28.58 -16.58 -20.98
C PRO A 614 -28.34 -17.77 -20.04
N ASP A 615 -27.55 -18.73 -20.49
CA ASP A 615 -27.02 -19.78 -19.62
C ASP A 615 -25.99 -19.20 -18.64
N LEU A 616 -25.95 -19.75 -17.43
CA LEU A 616 -24.99 -19.36 -16.39
C LEU A 616 -23.75 -20.26 -16.45
N VAL A 617 -22.61 -19.69 -16.05
CA VAL A 617 -21.34 -20.39 -15.97
C VAL A 617 -21.17 -21.03 -14.61
N TRP A 618 -20.65 -22.26 -14.61
CA TRP A 618 -20.11 -22.91 -13.42
C TRP A 618 -18.65 -23.31 -13.65
N GLN A 619 -17.88 -23.35 -12.57
CA GLN A 619 -16.49 -23.75 -12.57
C GLN A 619 -16.14 -24.53 -11.31
N ARG A 620 -15.49 -25.68 -11.48
CA ARG A 620 -15.11 -26.52 -10.34
C ARG A 620 -13.72 -26.17 -9.80
N TYR A 621 -13.62 -25.00 -9.19
CA TYR A 621 -12.40 -24.48 -8.57
C TYR A 621 -12.76 -23.49 -7.45
N ASN A 622 -12.12 -23.64 -6.30
CA ASN A 622 -12.26 -22.73 -5.17
C ASN A 622 -10.88 -22.55 -4.49
N PRO A 623 -10.29 -21.34 -4.53
CA PRO A 623 -8.97 -21.05 -3.94
C PRO A 623 -8.98 -21.00 -2.41
N TYR A 624 -10.16 -21.07 -1.78
CA TYR A 624 -10.34 -20.94 -0.33
C TYR A 624 -10.93 -22.24 0.27
N PRO A 625 -10.09 -23.21 0.69
CA PRO A 625 -10.54 -24.47 1.26
C PRO A 625 -11.41 -24.31 2.51
N LYS A 626 -11.17 -23.25 3.30
CA LYS A 626 -11.96 -22.93 4.50
C LYS A 626 -13.44 -22.66 4.18
N LEU A 627 -13.75 -22.23 2.96
CA LEU A 627 -15.11 -22.01 2.48
C LEU A 627 -15.82 -23.29 2.01
N GLN A 628 -15.07 -24.35 1.69
CA GLN A 628 -15.70 -25.61 1.26
C GLN A 628 -16.58 -26.21 2.36
N LEU A 629 -16.27 -25.92 3.62
CA LEU A 629 -17.08 -26.28 4.79
C LEU A 629 -18.44 -25.56 4.81
N SER A 630 -18.59 -24.44 4.10
CA SER A 630 -19.81 -23.63 4.03
C SER A 630 -20.73 -23.99 2.86
N GLY A 631 -20.32 -24.92 1.98
CA GLY A 631 -21.17 -25.39 0.86
C GLY A 631 -21.35 -24.38 -0.27
N ILE A 632 -20.29 -23.66 -0.66
CA ILE A 632 -20.33 -22.72 -1.79
C ILE A 632 -20.72 -23.44 -3.10
N PRO A 633 -21.65 -22.86 -3.90
CA PRO A 633 -22.07 -23.42 -5.19
C PRO A 633 -20.96 -23.34 -6.26
N ASP A 634 -21.00 -24.25 -7.24
CA ASP A 634 -20.00 -24.31 -8.32
C ASP A 634 -20.15 -23.11 -9.32
N GLU A 635 -21.26 -22.38 -9.23
CA GLU A 635 -21.58 -21.16 -9.99
C GLU A 635 -20.90 -19.89 -9.43
N TRP A 636 -20.18 -20.01 -8.31
CA TRP A 636 -19.29 -18.97 -7.79
C TRP A 636 -17.93 -19.09 -8.48
N VAL A 637 -17.70 -18.29 -9.50
CA VAL A 637 -16.54 -18.44 -10.39
C VAL A 637 -15.37 -17.58 -9.91
N PHE A 638 -14.30 -18.25 -9.50
CA PHE A 638 -13.03 -17.63 -9.15
C PHE A 638 -12.07 -17.65 -10.35
N VAL A 639 -11.70 -16.49 -10.86
CA VAL A 639 -10.70 -16.34 -11.93
C VAL A 639 -9.40 -15.92 -11.25
N ARG A 640 -8.50 -16.89 -11.02
CA ARG A 640 -7.19 -16.71 -10.40
C ARG A 640 -6.17 -17.55 -11.16
N GLU A 641 -4.98 -17.02 -11.43
CA GLU A 641 -3.87 -17.79 -12.00
C GLU A 641 -3.10 -18.52 -10.88
N GLU A 642 -2.88 -19.83 -11.03
CA GLU A 642 -2.11 -20.65 -10.07
C GLU A 642 -0.75 -21.05 -10.65
N PRO A 643 0.30 -21.20 -9.82
CA PRO A 643 1.61 -21.65 -10.28
C PRO A 643 1.53 -23.04 -10.94
N GLY A 644 1.87 -23.12 -12.24
CA GLY A 644 1.93 -24.37 -13.00
C GLY A 644 0.75 -24.63 -13.93
N GLU A 645 -0.20 -23.70 -14.04
CA GLU A 645 -1.29 -23.75 -15.01
C GLU A 645 -1.01 -22.95 -16.29
N PRO A 646 -1.65 -23.27 -17.42
CA PRO A 646 -1.52 -22.47 -18.63
C PRO A 646 -2.00 -21.04 -18.37
N ALA A 647 -1.11 -20.07 -18.55
CA ALA A 647 -1.39 -18.64 -18.43
C ALA A 647 -2.48 -18.20 -19.42
N GLY A 648 -3.25 -17.17 -19.05
CA GLY A 648 -4.26 -16.57 -19.91
C GLY A 648 -5.71 -16.68 -19.40
N LEU A 649 -5.91 -17.08 -18.13
CA LEU A 649 -7.22 -16.94 -17.48
C LEU A 649 -7.57 -15.46 -17.31
N ILE A 650 -6.58 -14.68 -16.86
CA ILE A 650 -6.60 -13.22 -16.83
C ILE A 650 -5.65 -12.75 -17.93
N ASN A 651 -6.12 -11.89 -18.84
CA ASN A 651 -5.28 -11.44 -19.94
C ASN A 651 -4.18 -10.49 -19.45
N THR A 652 -2.94 -10.96 -19.39
CA THR A 652 -1.79 -10.18 -18.92
C THR A 652 -1.26 -9.17 -19.94
N GLU A 653 -1.59 -9.33 -21.22
CA GLU A 653 -1.19 -8.42 -22.31
C GLU A 653 -2.06 -7.17 -22.38
N ASN A 654 -3.31 -7.24 -21.91
CA ASN A 654 -4.22 -6.10 -21.92
C ASN A 654 -4.07 -5.25 -20.65
N VAL A 655 -3.96 -3.93 -20.80
CA VAL A 655 -3.76 -2.98 -19.69
C VAL A 655 -4.85 -3.06 -18.61
N ILE A 656 -6.10 -3.39 -18.98
CA ILE A 656 -7.25 -3.50 -18.05
C ILE A 656 -7.02 -4.59 -17.01
N THR A 657 -6.53 -5.76 -17.46
CA THR A 657 -6.41 -6.98 -16.66
C THR A 657 -4.98 -7.33 -16.29
N SER A 658 -3.99 -6.66 -16.90
CA SER A 658 -2.57 -6.89 -16.63
C SER A 658 -2.26 -6.69 -15.15
N GLY A 659 -1.64 -7.68 -14.52
CA GLY A 659 -1.23 -7.63 -13.11
C GLY A 659 -2.37 -7.71 -12.10
N LEU A 660 -3.58 -8.13 -12.51
CA LEU A 660 -4.62 -8.57 -11.58
C LEU A 660 -4.38 -10.04 -11.20
N ASP A 661 -4.55 -10.37 -9.93
CA ASP A 661 -4.29 -11.70 -9.39
C ASP A 661 -5.56 -12.56 -9.31
N GLU A 662 -6.66 -11.97 -8.81
CA GLU A 662 -7.93 -12.69 -8.62
C GLU A 662 -9.15 -11.80 -8.82
N ILE A 663 -10.14 -12.34 -9.55
CA ILE A 663 -11.47 -11.77 -9.72
C ILE A 663 -12.51 -12.82 -9.37
N PHE A 664 -13.53 -12.41 -8.62
CA PHE A 664 -14.64 -13.26 -8.23
C PHE A 664 -15.93 -12.81 -8.93
N LEU A 665 -16.58 -13.71 -9.67
CA LEU A 665 -17.84 -13.44 -10.37
C LEU A 665 -18.89 -14.47 -9.95
N PRO A 666 -19.91 -14.09 -9.17
CA PRO A 666 -21.01 -14.99 -8.83
C PRO A 666 -22.03 -15.08 -9.97
N TYR A 667 -22.39 -16.31 -10.36
CA TYR A 667 -23.42 -16.57 -11.38
C TYR A 667 -23.21 -15.87 -12.74
N PRO A 668 -21.97 -15.74 -13.27
CA PRO A 668 -21.75 -14.96 -14.48
C PRO A 668 -22.32 -15.64 -15.72
N GLY A 669 -22.67 -14.85 -16.71
CA GLY A 669 -22.95 -15.33 -18.07
C GLY A 669 -21.68 -15.68 -18.85
N MET A 670 -21.85 -15.92 -20.15
CA MET A 670 -20.72 -16.20 -21.05
C MET A 670 -20.92 -15.54 -22.41
N ILE A 671 -19.84 -15.06 -23.03
CA ILE A 671 -19.84 -14.42 -24.35
C ILE A 671 -18.85 -15.06 -25.33
N ARG A 672 -19.13 -14.94 -26.63
CA ARG A 672 -18.30 -15.43 -27.74
C ARG A 672 -18.30 -14.40 -28.86
N PRO A 673 -17.23 -14.29 -29.65
CA PRO A 673 -17.29 -13.56 -30.90
C PRO A 673 -18.19 -14.31 -31.90
N THR A 674 -19.04 -13.56 -32.60
CA THR A 674 -19.80 -14.05 -33.75
C THR A 674 -18.88 -14.09 -34.98
N PRO A 675 -18.84 -15.19 -35.77
CA PRO A 675 -17.95 -15.30 -36.92
C PRO A 675 -18.15 -14.24 -38.03
N ALA A 676 -19.29 -13.54 -38.01
CA ALA A 676 -19.66 -12.53 -38.98
C ALA A 676 -19.23 -11.10 -38.59
N SER A 677 -18.61 -10.90 -37.41
CA SER A 677 -18.19 -9.59 -36.94
C SER A 677 -16.78 -9.24 -37.40
N ASP A 678 -16.60 -8.02 -37.91
CA ASP A 678 -15.30 -7.44 -38.24
C ASP A 678 -14.62 -6.75 -37.02
N LEU A 679 -15.26 -6.81 -35.84
CA LEU A 679 -14.72 -6.21 -34.61
C LEU A 679 -13.65 -7.10 -33.97
N LYS A 680 -12.59 -6.47 -33.45
CA LYS A 680 -11.56 -7.13 -32.68
C LYS A 680 -12.11 -7.52 -31.31
N PHE A 681 -12.13 -8.83 -31.04
CA PHE A 681 -12.58 -9.40 -29.76
C PHE A 681 -11.38 -9.79 -28.89
N VAL A 682 -11.06 -8.96 -27.89
CA VAL A 682 -9.98 -9.21 -26.93
C VAL A 682 -10.56 -9.80 -25.65
N LYS A 683 -10.28 -11.08 -25.39
CA LYS A 683 -10.68 -11.76 -24.15
C LYS A 683 -9.96 -11.12 -22.96
N LEU A 684 -10.70 -10.71 -21.93
CA LEU A 684 -10.14 -10.15 -20.70
C LEU A 684 -10.10 -11.22 -19.59
N LEU A 685 -11.24 -11.89 -19.37
CA LEU A 685 -11.39 -12.93 -18.35
C LEU A 685 -11.93 -14.21 -18.96
N THR A 686 -11.29 -15.33 -18.65
CA THR A 686 -11.71 -16.65 -19.12
C THR A 686 -11.71 -17.68 -17.99
N THR A 687 -12.60 -18.67 -18.10
CA THR A 687 -12.68 -19.78 -17.15
C THR A 687 -11.65 -20.86 -17.45
N ARG A 688 -11.45 -21.73 -16.46
CA ARG A 688 -10.62 -22.95 -16.56
C ARG A 688 -11.24 -24.01 -17.48
N GLU A 689 -10.48 -25.08 -17.72
CA GLU A 689 -10.93 -26.23 -18.54
C GLU A 689 -12.06 -27.05 -17.89
N LEU A 690 -12.15 -27.05 -16.56
CA LEU A 690 -13.18 -27.75 -15.81
C LEU A 690 -14.36 -26.81 -15.49
N SER A 691 -14.93 -26.27 -16.56
CA SER A 691 -16.03 -25.33 -16.52
C SER A 691 -17.07 -25.67 -17.58
N GLY A 692 -18.29 -25.15 -17.39
CA GLY A 692 -19.41 -25.38 -18.29
C GLY A 692 -20.56 -24.42 -18.06
N THR A 693 -21.70 -24.73 -18.66
CA THR A 693 -22.92 -23.94 -18.51
C THR A 693 -24.05 -24.72 -17.84
N ILE A 694 -24.97 -24.00 -17.21
CA ILE A 694 -26.25 -24.50 -16.68
C ILE A 694 -27.36 -23.51 -17.04
N GLY A 695 -28.53 -24.02 -17.43
CA GLY A 695 -29.66 -23.16 -17.77
C GLY A 695 -30.25 -22.48 -16.54
N PHE A 696 -30.70 -21.23 -16.69
CA PHE A 696 -31.29 -20.43 -15.61
C PHE A 696 -32.41 -21.16 -14.85
N GLU A 697 -33.40 -21.69 -15.56
CA GLU A 697 -34.54 -22.36 -14.92
C GLU A 697 -34.13 -23.63 -14.17
N GLN A 698 -33.14 -24.36 -14.69
CA GLN A 698 -32.65 -25.59 -14.09
C GLN A 698 -31.94 -25.31 -12.77
N LEU A 699 -31.15 -24.23 -12.72
CA LEU A 699 -30.47 -23.78 -11.51
C LEU A 699 -31.47 -23.42 -10.40
N ILE A 700 -32.50 -22.63 -10.73
CA ILE A 700 -33.51 -22.19 -9.76
C ILE A 700 -34.38 -23.36 -9.26
N GLN A 701 -34.79 -24.28 -10.14
CA GLN A 701 -35.65 -25.42 -9.76
C GLN A 701 -34.94 -26.42 -8.84
N HIS A 702 -33.63 -26.59 -8.99
CA HIS A 702 -32.86 -27.61 -8.28
C HIS A 702 -31.87 -27.03 -7.26
N GLN A 703 -32.00 -25.75 -6.88
CA GLN A 703 -31.09 -25.08 -5.96
C GLN A 703 -30.91 -25.79 -4.60
N ALA A 704 -31.92 -26.52 -4.14
CA ALA A 704 -31.90 -27.27 -2.89
C ALA A 704 -31.25 -28.67 -2.99
N ASP A 705 -30.93 -29.15 -4.20
CA ASP A 705 -30.31 -30.46 -4.44
C ASP A 705 -29.00 -30.30 -5.25
N PRO A 706 -27.86 -30.12 -4.56
CA PRO A 706 -26.55 -29.96 -5.20
C PRO A 706 -26.12 -31.16 -6.05
N ALA A 707 -26.62 -32.37 -5.75
CA ALA A 707 -26.28 -33.55 -6.53
C ALA A 707 -27.00 -33.52 -7.89
N MET A 708 -28.25 -33.09 -7.90
CA MET A 708 -29.04 -32.91 -9.13
C MET A 708 -28.48 -31.78 -10.00
N LEU A 709 -28.10 -30.64 -9.41
CA LEU A 709 -27.47 -29.54 -10.15
C LEU A 709 -26.22 -30.00 -10.92
N ARG A 710 -25.34 -30.76 -10.24
CA ARG A 710 -24.14 -31.32 -10.87
C ARG A 710 -24.43 -32.29 -12.02
N ALA A 711 -25.58 -32.95 -12.02
CA ALA A 711 -25.99 -33.82 -13.12
C ALA A 711 -26.50 -33.02 -14.34
N LEU A 712 -26.97 -31.80 -14.15
CA LEU A 712 -27.51 -30.90 -15.19
C LEU A 712 -26.44 -29.97 -15.80
N GLN A 713 -25.26 -29.92 -15.19
CA GLN A 713 -24.12 -29.12 -15.64
C GLN A 713 -23.51 -29.65 -16.95
N HIS A 714 -23.44 -28.79 -17.98
CA HIS A 714 -22.88 -29.15 -19.29
C HIS A 714 -21.44 -28.64 -19.43
N ARG A 715 -20.45 -29.54 -19.41
CA ARG A 715 -19.03 -29.15 -19.56
C ARG A 715 -18.73 -28.62 -20.97
N ARG A 716 -18.05 -27.47 -21.04
CA ARG A 716 -17.70 -26.81 -22.32
C ARG A 716 -16.26 -26.31 -22.43
N GLY A 717 -15.47 -26.38 -21.36
CA GLY A 717 -14.09 -25.89 -21.35
C GLY A 717 -14.02 -24.40 -21.08
N ASN A 718 -13.00 -23.72 -21.63
CA ASN A 718 -12.74 -22.30 -21.36
C ASN A 718 -13.81 -21.41 -22.01
N MET A 719 -14.50 -20.63 -21.19
CA MET A 719 -15.51 -19.65 -21.61
C MET A 719 -15.02 -18.23 -21.32
N THR A 720 -15.45 -17.25 -22.12
CA THR A 720 -15.10 -15.84 -21.90
C THR A 720 -16.19 -15.16 -21.08
N LEU A 721 -15.81 -14.50 -19.99
CA LEU A 721 -16.70 -13.80 -19.06
C LEU A 721 -16.68 -12.28 -19.29
N ALA A 722 -15.53 -11.76 -19.73
CA ALA A 722 -15.36 -10.35 -20.06
C ALA A 722 -14.48 -10.17 -21.30
N ALA A 723 -14.80 -9.18 -22.13
CA ALA A 723 -14.06 -8.86 -23.35
C ALA A 723 -14.04 -7.36 -23.64
N LEU A 724 -12.94 -6.92 -24.25
CA LEU A 724 -12.80 -5.62 -24.89
C LEU A 724 -13.07 -5.80 -26.39
N ILE A 725 -13.98 -4.98 -26.93
CA ILE A 725 -14.50 -5.05 -28.29
C ILE A 725 -14.17 -3.72 -28.97
N GLU A 726 -13.33 -3.77 -30.00
CA GLU A 726 -12.82 -2.58 -30.67
C GLU A 726 -12.92 -2.72 -32.19
N SER A 727 -13.16 -1.61 -32.87
CA SER A 727 -12.97 -1.49 -34.32
C SER A 727 -11.47 -1.53 -34.67
N GLU A 728 -11.11 -2.16 -35.81
CA GLU A 728 -9.72 -2.11 -36.30
C GLU A 728 -9.33 -0.66 -36.64
N PRO A 729 -8.12 -0.21 -36.29
CA PRO A 729 -7.64 1.13 -36.66
C PRO A 729 -7.40 1.21 -38.17
N ASP A 730 -7.80 2.33 -38.80
CA ASP A 730 -7.72 2.60 -40.25
C ASP A 730 -6.29 2.60 -40.87
N ASP A 731 -5.24 2.24 -40.13
CA ASP A 731 -3.83 2.27 -40.57
C ASP A 731 -3.23 0.91 -40.95
N ALA A 732 -4.02 -0.15 -41.10
CA ALA A 732 -3.55 -1.39 -41.71
C ALA A 732 -3.64 -1.29 -43.25
N PRO A 733 -2.53 -1.43 -44.01
CA PRO A 733 -2.63 -1.47 -45.47
C PRO A 733 -3.48 -2.69 -45.84
N THR A 734 -4.65 -2.42 -46.39
CA THR A 734 -5.59 -3.44 -46.86
C THR A 734 -4.84 -4.43 -47.76
N PRO A 735 -4.86 -5.75 -47.49
CA PRO A 735 -4.36 -6.69 -48.45
C PRO A 735 -5.31 -6.62 -49.65
N THR A 736 -4.80 -6.07 -50.75
CA THR A 736 -5.46 -6.00 -52.04
C THR A 736 -6.17 -7.32 -52.32
N ARG A 737 -7.51 -7.31 -52.33
CA ARG A 737 -8.30 -8.43 -52.83
C ARG A 737 -8.00 -8.58 -54.32
N THR A 738 -7.06 -9.45 -54.67
CA THR A 738 -6.89 -9.91 -56.05
C THR A 738 -8.12 -10.70 -56.44
N ASN A 739 -8.85 -10.14 -57.39
CA ASN A 739 -9.82 -10.82 -58.23
C ASN A 739 -9.19 -12.07 -58.86
N THR A 740 -9.77 -13.23 -58.63
CA THR A 740 -9.58 -14.37 -59.53
C THR A 740 -10.94 -14.96 -59.88
N GLN A 741 -11.36 -14.64 -61.11
CA GLN A 741 -12.40 -15.35 -61.85
C GLN A 741 -12.00 -16.83 -62.04
N GLN A 742 -13.03 -17.66 -62.09
CA GLN A 742 -13.01 -19.08 -62.42
C GLN A 742 -12.27 -19.40 -63.73
N ALA A 743 -11.51 -20.51 -63.73
CA ALA A 743 -11.48 -21.51 -64.82
C ALA A 743 -10.89 -22.85 -64.31
N PRO A 744 -11.22 -24.01 -64.92
CA PRO A 744 -11.16 -25.34 -64.28
C PRO A 744 -9.94 -26.21 -64.62
N ALA A 745 -9.75 -27.23 -63.78
CA ALA A 745 -9.16 -28.58 -63.98
C ALA A 745 -7.78 -28.80 -64.65
N ASP A 746 -7.01 -29.60 -63.93
CA ASP A 746 -5.97 -30.58 -64.31
C ASP A 746 -4.50 -30.19 -64.59
N ASP A 747 -3.66 -31.04 -63.98
CA ASP A 747 -2.27 -31.44 -64.23
C ASP A 747 -1.04 -30.62 -63.72
N ASP A 748 -0.31 -31.29 -62.84
CA ASP A 748 1.05 -31.12 -62.32
C ASP A 748 2.12 -31.39 -63.42
N PRO A 749 3.46 -31.30 -63.19
CA PRO A 749 4.31 -30.34 -62.47
C PRO A 749 5.45 -29.77 -63.38
N ALA A 750 6.09 -28.64 -62.99
CA ALA A 750 7.56 -28.43 -63.05
C ALA A 750 8.01 -26.98 -62.75
N GLN A 751 8.98 -26.87 -61.83
CA GLN A 751 9.93 -25.76 -61.58
C GLN A 751 10.88 -25.45 -62.78
N PRO A 752 11.80 -24.44 -62.73
CA PRO A 752 11.89 -23.20 -61.94
C PRO A 752 12.26 -21.92 -62.78
N ALA A 753 12.26 -20.76 -62.12
CA ALA A 753 13.07 -19.50 -62.20
C ALA A 753 14.12 -19.30 -63.34
N PRO A 754 14.62 -18.08 -63.71
CA PRO A 754 14.85 -16.89 -62.84
C PRO A 754 14.62 -15.49 -63.51
N ALA A 755 14.38 -14.42 -62.73
CA ALA A 755 15.28 -13.32 -62.26
C ALA A 755 15.62 -12.18 -63.25
N ASP A 756 15.65 -10.99 -62.65
CA ASP A 756 16.27 -9.70 -63.05
C ASP A 756 15.64 -9.00 -64.26
N GLY A 757 15.25 -7.72 -64.22
CA GLY A 757 15.72 -6.56 -63.46
C GLY A 757 15.92 -5.41 -64.45
N VAL A 758 15.93 -4.16 -63.96
CA VAL A 758 16.41 -2.93 -64.65
C VAL A 758 15.37 -2.25 -65.57
N THR A 759 15.14 -0.93 -65.62
CA THR A 759 15.17 0.27 -64.74
C THR A 759 14.67 1.44 -65.63
N ASP A 760 14.47 2.62 -65.04
CA ASP A 760 14.63 3.96 -65.65
C ASP A 760 13.46 4.50 -66.50
N ASP A 761 13.13 5.79 -66.50
CA ASP A 761 13.60 6.95 -65.76
C ASP A 761 12.57 8.09 -65.97
N ALA A 762 12.64 9.09 -65.07
CA ALA A 762 12.57 10.56 -65.27
C ALA A 762 11.69 11.20 -66.39
N THR A 763 11.13 12.42 -66.29
CA THR A 763 11.70 13.66 -65.74
C THR A 763 10.66 14.82 -65.79
N SER A 764 10.85 15.81 -64.90
CA SER A 764 10.73 17.30 -65.05
C SER A 764 9.36 17.95 -65.33
N ASP A 765 8.86 18.78 -64.39
CA ASP A 765 9.00 20.27 -64.27
C ASP A 765 8.00 21.03 -65.16
N GLN A 766 7.33 22.14 -64.83
CA GLN A 766 7.30 23.12 -63.74
C GLN A 766 6.03 24.05 -63.95
N PRO A 767 5.74 25.05 -63.08
CA PRO A 767 4.43 25.71 -62.83
C PRO A 767 4.37 27.14 -63.47
N PRO A 768 3.76 28.24 -62.92
CA PRO A 768 2.80 28.49 -61.82
C PRO A 768 1.71 29.59 -62.10
N ALA A 769 1.04 30.05 -61.02
CA ALA A 769 0.53 31.42 -60.74
C ALA A 769 -0.89 31.77 -61.29
N ASP A 770 -1.77 32.58 -60.67
CA ASP A 770 -1.75 33.47 -59.49
C ASP A 770 -3.21 33.95 -59.22
N ASP A 771 -3.40 34.66 -58.10
CA ASP A 771 -4.40 35.72 -57.82
C ASP A 771 -5.77 35.43 -57.13
N ASP A 772 -5.79 35.90 -55.87
CA ASP A 772 -6.85 36.38 -54.95
C ASP A 772 -7.58 37.66 -55.51
N PRO A 773 -8.50 38.41 -54.81
CA PRO A 773 -9.13 38.24 -53.48
C PRO A 773 -10.63 38.69 -53.33
N ALA A 774 -11.17 38.50 -52.11
CA ALA A 774 -12.09 39.36 -51.31
C ALA A 774 -13.53 39.77 -51.78
N ASP A 775 -14.56 39.44 -50.96
CA ASP A 775 -15.17 40.29 -49.91
C ASP A 775 -16.71 40.18 -49.73
N GLN A 776 -17.13 40.11 -48.45
CA GLN A 776 -18.39 40.50 -47.78
C GLN A 776 -19.79 40.37 -48.45
N SER A 777 -20.71 39.64 -47.80
CA SER A 777 -21.93 40.17 -47.13
C SER A 777 -22.99 39.08 -46.81
N ALA A 778 -23.48 39.07 -45.57
CA ALA A 778 -24.78 38.50 -45.16
C ALA A 778 -25.88 39.59 -45.36
N PRO A 779 -27.23 39.36 -45.28
CA PRO A 779 -27.91 38.31 -44.49
C PRO A 779 -29.30 37.77 -44.99
N THR A 780 -29.85 36.82 -44.21
CA THR A 780 -31.27 36.52 -43.94
C THR A 780 -32.14 35.71 -44.94
N ALA A 781 -32.86 34.74 -44.35
CA ALA A 781 -34.14 34.10 -44.73
C ALA A 781 -34.10 32.68 -45.35
N ALA A 782 -34.52 31.69 -44.55
CA ALA A 782 -35.10 30.41 -44.97
C ALA A 782 -36.54 30.63 -45.54
N PRO A 783 -37.27 29.64 -46.13
CA PRO A 783 -37.03 28.18 -46.17
C PRO A 783 -37.33 27.49 -47.54
N ALA A 784 -36.92 26.22 -47.71
CA ALA A 784 -37.70 25.15 -48.36
C ALA A 784 -36.87 23.85 -48.59
N ASP A 785 -37.39 22.77 -48.02
CA ASP A 785 -37.30 21.35 -48.40
C ASP A 785 -36.31 20.91 -49.50
N GLN A 786 -35.31 20.13 -49.10
CA GLN A 786 -34.77 19.03 -49.91
C GLN A 786 -34.54 17.80 -49.03
N GLN A 787 -34.99 16.66 -49.54
CA GLN A 787 -34.88 15.32 -48.96
C GLN A 787 -33.41 14.98 -48.62
N PRO A 788 -33.15 14.23 -47.54
CA PRO A 788 -31.79 13.82 -47.23
C PRO A 788 -31.33 12.77 -48.25
N ALA A 789 -30.21 13.06 -48.91
CA ALA A 789 -29.42 12.07 -49.61
C ALA A 789 -28.90 11.04 -48.60
N GLU A 790 -28.90 9.77 -49.01
CA GLU A 790 -28.28 8.66 -48.30
C GLU A 790 -26.77 8.92 -48.16
N ASP A 791 -26.34 9.40 -46.99
CA ASP A 791 -24.94 9.36 -46.60
C ASP A 791 -24.56 7.93 -46.21
N SER A 792 -23.53 7.42 -46.89
CA SER A 792 -22.83 6.19 -46.52
C SER A 792 -22.28 6.33 -45.10
N PRO A 793 -22.39 5.29 -44.23
CA PRO A 793 -22.01 5.44 -42.83
C PRO A 793 -20.49 5.62 -42.73
N ALA A 794 -20.08 6.74 -42.12
CA ALA A 794 -18.73 6.88 -41.58
C ALA A 794 -18.44 5.66 -40.69
N SER A 795 -17.24 5.08 -40.81
CA SER A 795 -16.80 3.95 -39.99
C SER A 795 -16.82 4.36 -38.51
N SER A 796 -17.87 3.97 -37.79
CA SER A 796 -18.02 4.24 -36.38
C SER A 796 -16.95 3.51 -35.58
N ARG A 797 -16.11 4.26 -34.85
CA ARG A 797 -15.05 3.71 -34.01
C ARG A 797 -15.63 3.13 -32.72
N ILE A 798 -16.11 1.89 -32.76
CA ILE A 798 -16.64 1.19 -31.57
C ILE A 798 -15.47 0.86 -30.62
N LYS A 799 -15.64 1.19 -29.33
CA LYS A 799 -14.77 0.79 -28.21
C LYS A 799 -15.64 0.48 -26.99
N VAL A 800 -15.84 -0.80 -26.70
CA VAL A 800 -16.74 -1.26 -25.64
C VAL A 800 -16.09 -2.35 -24.80
N VAL A 801 -16.21 -2.26 -23.49
CA VAL A 801 -15.90 -3.37 -22.58
C VAL A 801 -17.21 -4.00 -22.14
N TYR A 802 -17.35 -5.31 -22.34
CA TYR A 802 -18.51 -6.08 -21.89
C TYR A 802 -18.10 -7.02 -20.77
N VAL A 803 -18.88 -7.03 -19.68
CA VAL A 803 -18.72 -7.94 -18.54
C VAL A 803 -20.07 -8.61 -18.23
N SER A 804 -20.06 -9.94 -18.07
CA SER A 804 -21.27 -10.76 -17.95
C SER A 804 -21.81 -10.90 -16.51
N ASP A 805 -21.58 -9.91 -15.67
CA ASP A 805 -21.93 -9.92 -14.24
C ASP A 805 -21.98 -8.47 -13.74
N ILE A 806 -22.96 -8.13 -12.90
CA ILE A 806 -23.09 -6.82 -12.26
C ILE A 806 -22.74 -6.87 -10.76
N ASP A 807 -22.72 -8.05 -10.15
CA ASP A 807 -22.47 -8.24 -8.72
C ASP A 807 -21.03 -7.84 -8.35
N LEU A 808 -20.11 -7.66 -9.31
CA LEU A 808 -18.80 -7.03 -9.07
C LEU A 808 -18.84 -5.59 -8.54
N MET A 809 -20.01 -4.93 -8.60
CA MET A 809 -20.23 -3.57 -8.11
C MET A 809 -20.76 -3.50 -6.67
N ILE A 810 -20.95 -4.63 -5.98
CA ILE A 810 -21.52 -4.62 -4.64
C ILE A 810 -20.63 -3.86 -3.64
N PRO A 811 -21.24 -3.14 -2.66
CA PRO A 811 -20.48 -2.41 -1.64
C PRO A 811 -19.51 -3.28 -0.82
N ALA A 812 -19.77 -4.59 -0.74
CA ALA A 812 -18.91 -5.52 -0.02
C ALA A 812 -17.48 -5.58 -0.61
N PHE A 813 -17.32 -5.49 -1.93
CA PHE A 813 -15.99 -5.53 -2.55
C PHE A 813 -15.16 -4.27 -2.27
N LEU A 814 -15.80 -3.11 -2.08
CA LEU A 814 -15.10 -1.90 -1.63
C LEU A 814 -14.55 -2.08 -0.22
N ARG A 815 -15.35 -2.65 0.70
CA ARG A 815 -14.88 -2.95 2.06
C ARG A 815 -13.78 -4.01 2.08
N ILE A 816 -13.94 -5.08 1.29
CA ILE A 816 -12.92 -6.13 1.16
C ILE A 816 -11.62 -5.57 0.59
N ARG A 817 -11.70 -4.72 -0.44
CA ARG A 817 -10.52 -4.05 -1.01
C ARG A 817 -9.85 -3.12 -0.01
N ALA A 818 -10.62 -2.36 0.75
CA ALA A 818 -10.10 -1.46 1.77
C ALA A 818 -9.45 -2.24 2.93
N ARG A 819 -10.09 -3.33 3.36
CA ARG A 819 -9.73 -4.10 4.55
C ARG A 819 -9.80 -5.62 4.30
N PRO A 820 -8.86 -6.20 3.53
CA PRO A 820 -8.90 -7.61 3.14
C PRO A 820 -8.79 -8.60 4.31
N ASP A 821 -8.20 -8.15 5.43
CA ASP A 821 -7.96 -8.96 6.64
C ASP A 821 -9.03 -8.72 7.72
N GLU A 822 -10.12 -8.00 7.42
CA GLU A 822 -11.20 -7.73 8.39
C GLU A 822 -11.96 -9.00 8.80
N GLN A 823 -12.08 -9.98 7.89
CA GLN A 823 -12.63 -11.30 8.20
C GLN A 823 -11.51 -12.25 8.62
N GLU A 824 -11.46 -12.55 9.92
CA GLU A 824 -10.34 -13.23 10.59
C GLU A 824 -9.97 -14.61 10.03
N ASP A 825 -10.90 -15.32 9.39
CA ASP A 825 -10.69 -16.70 8.94
C ASP A 825 -10.16 -16.79 7.50
N ILE A 826 -10.47 -15.80 6.64
CA ILE A 826 -10.18 -15.82 5.20
C ILE A 826 -9.72 -14.44 4.76
N ARG A 827 -8.52 -14.40 4.18
CA ARG A 827 -7.97 -13.22 3.53
C ARG A 827 -8.46 -13.15 2.09
N TRP A 828 -9.39 -12.25 1.83
CA TRP A 828 -9.92 -12.03 0.49
C TRP A 828 -8.97 -11.14 -0.30
N GLU A 829 -8.59 -11.57 -1.50
CA GLU A 829 -7.66 -10.84 -2.37
C GLU A 829 -8.36 -10.39 -3.66
N PHE A 830 -9.68 -10.17 -3.59
CA PHE A 830 -10.49 -9.82 -4.74
C PHE A 830 -10.17 -8.42 -5.27
N GLU A 831 -9.86 -8.35 -6.56
CA GLU A 831 -9.51 -7.11 -7.25
C GLU A 831 -10.65 -6.60 -8.16
N ASN A 832 -11.90 -7.01 -7.91
CA ASN A 832 -13.09 -6.62 -8.66
C ASN A 832 -13.24 -5.09 -8.86
N VAL A 833 -13.04 -4.31 -7.79
CA VAL A 833 -13.13 -2.84 -7.89
C VAL A 833 -11.97 -2.28 -8.71
N THR A 834 -10.77 -2.84 -8.57
CA THR A 834 -9.59 -2.46 -9.38
C THR A 834 -9.86 -2.74 -10.85
N PHE A 835 -10.43 -3.90 -11.18
CA PHE A 835 -10.83 -4.26 -12.54
C PHE A 835 -11.84 -3.26 -13.11
N LEU A 836 -12.90 -2.92 -12.37
CA LEU A 836 -13.89 -1.92 -12.79
C LEU A 836 -13.25 -0.55 -13.04
N LEU A 837 -12.42 -0.06 -12.11
CA LEU A 837 -11.74 1.23 -12.27
C LEU A 837 -10.79 1.22 -13.48
N ASN A 838 -10.06 0.11 -13.71
CA ASN A 838 -9.21 -0.04 -14.89
C ASN A 838 -10.02 0.03 -16.20
N ILE A 839 -11.23 -0.56 -16.23
CA ILE A 839 -12.13 -0.47 -17.40
C ILE A 839 -12.46 1.00 -17.70
N ILE A 840 -12.91 1.73 -16.67
CA ILE A 840 -13.30 3.14 -16.82
C ILE A 840 -12.09 3.99 -17.23
N ASP A 841 -10.95 3.81 -16.58
CA ASP A 841 -9.71 4.54 -16.89
C ASP A 841 -9.24 4.29 -18.33
N VAL A 842 -9.27 3.05 -18.83
CA VAL A 842 -8.88 2.73 -20.22
C VAL A 842 -9.88 3.29 -21.24
N LEU A 843 -11.18 3.28 -20.93
CA LEU A 843 -12.21 3.89 -21.79
C LEU A 843 -12.08 5.41 -21.82
N ALA A 844 -11.84 6.03 -20.66
CA ALA A 844 -11.60 7.47 -20.52
C ALA A 844 -10.22 7.91 -21.04
N SER A 845 -9.33 6.99 -21.45
CA SER A 845 -7.95 7.26 -21.85
C SER A 845 -7.09 7.89 -20.74
N GLU A 846 -7.25 7.43 -19.50
CA GLU A 846 -6.47 7.79 -18.30
C GLU A 846 -5.67 6.62 -17.73
N THR A 847 -4.73 6.06 -18.51
CA THR A 847 -3.99 4.84 -18.11
C THR A 847 -2.94 5.05 -17.02
N ASP A 848 -2.60 6.29 -16.67
CA ASP A 848 -1.51 6.60 -15.73
C ASP A 848 -1.73 6.03 -14.32
N TYR A 849 -2.99 5.89 -13.90
CA TYR A 849 -3.33 5.41 -12.57
C TYR A 849 -3.26 3.89 -12.42
N ILE A 850 -3.28 3.15 -13.53
CA ILE A 850 -3.40 1.69 -13.52
C ILE A 850 -2.15 1.05 -12.90
N GLU A 851 -0.96 1.47 -13.32
CA GLU A 851 0.30 0.97 -12.75
C GLU A 851 0.50 1.42 -11.28
N ILE A 852 0.06 2.63 -10.95
CA ILE A 852 0.16 3.17 -9.58
C ILE A 852 -0.74 2.38 -8.62
N ARG A 853 -1.95 1.99 -9.07
CA ARG A 853 -2.92 1.20 -8.30
C ARG A 853 -2.45 -0.25 -8.07
N LYS A 854 -1.57 -0.78 -8.90
CA LYS A 854 -0.97 -2.12 -8.74
C LYS A 854 0.21 -2.15 -7.79
N ARG A 855 0.85 -1.01 -7.56
CA ARG A 855 2.09 -0.94 -6.81
C ARG A 855 1.86 -1.28 -5.33
N LYS A 856 2.37 -2.43 -4.90
CA LYS A 856 2.41 -2.89 -3.51
C LYS A 856 3.86 -2.87 -3.03
N PRO A 857 4.31 -1.84 -2.28
CA PRO A 857 5.67 -1.81 -1.75
C PRO A 857 5.91 -3.01 -0.84
N ARG A 858 7.07 -3.65 -0.98
CA ARG A 858 7.45 -4.78 -0.14
C ARG A 858 8.14 -4.27 1.12
N TYR A 859 7.63 -4.70 2.27
CA TYR A 859 8.22 -4.40 3.58
C TYR A 859 8.89 -5.65 4.14
N SER A 860 10.09 -5.49 4.68
CA SER A 860 10.71 -6.52 5.51
C SER A 860 9.97 -6.61 6.85
N THR A 861 9.44 -7.79 7.17
CA THR A 861 8.68 -8.06 8.39
C THR A 861 9.43 -9.01 9.33
N LEU A 862 8.97 -9.14 10.56
CA LEU A 862 9.53 -10.10 11.52
C LEU A 862 8.96 -11.50 11.22
N GLN A 863 9.45 -12.13 10.13
CA GLN A 863 8.94 -13.42 9.64
C GLN A 863 8.91 -14.53 10.70
N VAL A 864 9.82 -14.51 11.68
CA VAL A 864 9.79 -15.45 12.82
C VAL A 864 8.54 -15.28 13.68
N VAL A 865 8.13 -14.04 13.92
CA VAL A 865 6.91 -13.73 14.68
C VAL A 865 5.69 -14.07 13.83
N GLU A 866 5.66 -13.65 12.56
CA GLU A 866 4.56 -13.96 11.63
C GLU A 866 4.33 -15.46 11.49
N ALA A 867 5.39 -16.25 11.27
CA ALA A 867 5.28 -17.69 11.13
C ALA A 867 4.72 -18.36 12.40
N ARG A 868 5.14 -17.88 13.58
CA ARG A 868 4.65 -18.40 14.86
C ARG A 868 3.21 -17.99 15.15
N VAL A 869 2.83 -16.77 14.78
CA VAL A 869 1.45 -16.28 14.89
C VAL A 869 0.55 -17.05 13.91
N ALA A 870 1.01 -17.27 12.68
CA ALA A 870 0.28 -18.05 11.68
C ALA A 870 0.08 -19.50 12.13
N GLU A 871 1.14 -20.18 12.60
CA GLU A 871 1.07 -21.53 13.16
C GLU A 871 0.07 -21.60 14.32
N ALA A 872 0.13 -20.65 15.26
CA ALA A 872 -0.79 -20.61 16.39
C ALA A 872 -2.24 -20.33 15.98
N ARG A 873 -2.47 -19.50 14.95
CA ARG A 873 -3.81 -19.24 14.37
C ARG A 873 -4.35 -20.44 13.61
N ASP A 874 -3.51 -21.16 12.87
CA ASP A 874 -3.92 -22.39 12.18
C ASP A 874 -4.30 -23.49 13.17
N GLU A 875 -3.55 -23.62 14.28
CA GLU A 875 -3.94 -24.49 15.38
C GLU A 875 -5.25 -24.05 16.05
N GLU A 876 -5.44 -22.74 16.25
CA GLU A 876 -6.69 -22.18 16.78
C GLU A 876 -7.87 -22.54 15.87
N PHE A 877 -7.72 -22.36 14.56
CA PHE A 877 -8.72 -22.68 13.56
C PHE A 877 -9.03 -24.18 13.54
N ALA A 878 -8.01 -25.05 13.55
CA ALA A 878 -8.21 -26.50 13.60
C ALA A 878 -9.01 -26.93 14.85
N LYS A 879 -8.69 -26.36 16.01
CA LYS A 879 -9.42 -26.62 17.27
C LYS A 879 -10.85 -26.08 17.22
N ARG A 880 -11.09 -24.91 16.61
CA ARG A 880 -12.44 -24.36 16.39
C ARG A 880 -13.28 -25.27 15.51
N VAL A 881 -12.72 -25.79 14.42
CA VAL A 881 -13.39 -26.77 13.55
C VAL A 881 -13.73 -28.04 14.33
N GLU A 882 -12.82 -28.53 15.18
CA GLU A 882 -13.10 -29.68 16.05
C GLU A 882 -14.26 -29.41 17.03
N PHE A 883 -14.30 -28.23 17.64
CA PHE A 883 -15.39 -27.83 18.53
C PHE A 883 -16.71 -27.63 17.80
N GLN A 884 -16.67 -27.10 16.57
CA GLN A 884 -17.85 -26.98 15.72
C GLN A 884 -18.39 -28.35 15.32
N ALA A 885 -17.53 -29.28 14.90
CA ALA A 885 -17.93 -30.65 14.58
C ALA A 885 -18.51 -31.39 15.81
N LYS A 886 -17.95 -31.16 17.01
CA LYS A 886 -18.52 -31.67 18.27
C LYS A 886 -19.90 -31.09 18.57
N TYR A 887 -20.08 -29.79 18.34
CA TYR A 887 -21.37 -29.12 18.48
C TYR A 887 -22.40 -29.68 17.50
N ASP A 888 -22.07 -29.75 16.21
CA ASP A 888 -22.98 -30.24 15.16
C ASP A 888 -23.38 -31.68 15.41
N LYS A 889 -22.43 -32.54 15.80
CA LYS A 889 -22.71 -33.93 16.19
C LYS A 889 -23.64 -34.01 17.40
N ALA A 890 -23.41 -33.21 18.44
CA ALA A 890 -24.26 -33.19 19.62
C ALA A 890 -25.69 -32.68 19.32
N VAL A 891 -25.81 -31.71 18.40
CA VAL A 891 -27.10 -31.21 17.91
C VAL A 891 -27.83 -32.27 17.10
N GLN A 892 -27.14 -32.93 16.16
CA GLN A 892 -27.72 -34.02 15.37
C GLN A 892 -28.16 -35.20 16.24
N GLU A 893 -27.38 -35.57 17.26
CA GLU A 893 -27.77 -36.60 18.23
C GLU A 893 -29.02 -36.20 19.01
N ALA A 894 -29.11 -34.94 19.47
CA ALA A 894 -30.29 -34.43 20.18
C ALA A 894 -31.54 -34.33 19.27
N GLU A 895 -31.37 -33.95 18.00
CA GLU A 895 -32.44 -33.94 17.00
C GLU A 895 -32.94 -35.35 16.70
N ALA A 896 -32.03 -36.30 16.49
CA ALA A 896 -32.37 -37.70 16.25
C ALA A 896 -33.06 -38.35 17.46
N GLU A 897 -32.66 -38.02 18.70
CA GLU A 897 -33.36 -38.47 19.91
C GLU A 897 -34.80 -37.94 19.97
N ASN A 898 -35.01 -36.66 19.65
CA ASN A 898 -36.33 -36.05 19.63
C ASN A 898 -37.21 -36.64 18.50
N GLU A 899 -36.67 -36.86 17.30
CA GLU A 899 -37.39 -37.50 16.21
C GLU A 899 -37.81 -38.93 16.56
N ARG A 900 -36.91 -39.71 17.17
CA ARG A 900 -37.24 -41.07 17.65
C ARG A 900 -38.38 -41.05 18.67
N ALA A 901 -38.34 -40.10 19.61
CA ALA A 901 -39.42 -39.94 20.59
C ALA A 901 -40.75 -39.57 19.92
N ILE A 902 -40.74 -38.66 18.92
CA ILE A 902 -41.94 -38.29 18.16
C ILE A 902 -42.48 -39.49 17.37
N GLN A 903 -41.60 -40.24 16.68
CA GLN A 903 -41.98 -41.43 15.91
C GLN A 903 -42.59 -42.52 16.79
N GLU A 904 -42.06 -42.76 17.98
CA GLU A 904 -42.60 -43.72 18.94
C GLU A 904 -44.01 -43.32 19.39
N PHE A 905 -44.22 -42.04 19.73
CA PHE A 905 -45.55 -41.50 20.05
C PHE A 905 -46.52 -41.56 18.87
N GLN A 906 -46.05 -41.26 17.66
CA GLN A 906 -46.86 -41.27 16.45
C GLN A 906 -47.29 -42.69 16.08
N LYS A 907 -46.39 -43.67 16.21
CA LYS A 907 -46.70 -45.10 16.06
C LYS A 907 -47.76 -45.54 17.07
N ASN A 908 -47.64 -45.13 18.34
CA ASN A 908 -48.63 -45.41 19.37
C ASN A 908 -50.02 -44.81 19.03
N VAL A 909 -50.06 -43.62 18.42
CA VAL A 909 -51.30 -42.98 17.96
C VAL A 909 -51.88 -43.71 16.73
N ASP A 910 -51.05 -44.10 15.77
CA ASP A 910 -51.48 -44.79 14.55
C ASP A 910 -51.94 -46.23 14.81
N ASP A 911 -51.32 -46.94 15.76
CA ASP A 911 -51.77 -48.26 16.20
C ASP A 911 -53.17 -48.20 16.84
N LEU A 912 -53.49 -47.11 17.55
CA LEU A 912 -54.84 -46.88 18.09
C LEU A 912 -55.87 -46.53 16.99
N LYS A 913 -55.47 -45.74 15.98
CA LYS A 913 -56.33 -45.48 14.80
C LYS A 913 -56.63 -46.76 14.03
N LYS A 914 -55.66 -47.67 13.91
CA LYS A 914 -55.87 -49.00 13.30
C LYS A 914 -56.85 -49.84 14.12
N GLN A 915 -56.73 -49.85 15.45
CA GLN A 915 -57.69 -50.53 16.34
C GLN A 915 -59.11 -49.94 16.25
N GLN A 916 -59.24 -48.65 15.97
CA GLN A 916 -60.52 -47.98 15.68
C GLN A 916 -61.13 -48.44 14.35
N ALA A 917 -60.32 -48.61 13.30
CA ALA A 917 -60.76 -49.11 12.00
C ALA A 917 -61.20 -50.59 12.04
N GLU A 918 -60.70 -51.36 13.02
CA GLU A 918 -61.06 -52.77 13.25
C GLU A 918 -62.36 -52.98 14.06
N GLY A 919 -63.10 -51.91 14.41
CA GLY A 919 -64.44 -52.02 14.99
C GLY A 919 -64.50 -52.18 16.52
N LYS A 920 -63.41 -51.89 17.25
CA LYS A 920 -63.43 -51.83 18.73
C LYS A 920 -63.94 -50.46 19.21
N ALA A 921 -64.82 -50.45 20.20
CA ALA A 921 -65.36 -49.22 20.79
C ALA A 921 -64.26 -48.45 21.55
N ILE A 922 -63.71 -47.43 20.90
CA ILE A 922 -62.75 -46.49 21.50
C ILE A 922 -63.46 -45.15 21.68
N ASN A 923 -63.26 -44.53 22.84
CA ASN A 923 -63.89 -43.27 23.22
C ASN A 923 -63.28 -42.13 22.38
N GLN A 924 -64.08 -41.40 21.60
CA GLN A 924 -63.60 -40.34 20.70
C GLN A 924 -62.82 -39.24 21.43
N ALA A 925 -63.11 -39.07 22.73
CA ALA A 925 -62.37 -38.20 23.65
C ALA A 925 -60.93 -38.67 23.91
N GLU A 926 -60.65 -39.97 23.94
CA GLU A 926 -59.32 -40.53 24.24
C GLU A 926 -58.34 -40.32 23.08
N LEU A 927 -58.83 -40.36 21.83
CA LEU A 927 -58.03 -40.08 20.65
C LEU A 927 -57.65 -38.59 20.57
N LEU A 928 -58.62 -37.70 20.81
CA LEU A 928 -58.40 -36.25 20.88
C LEU A 928 -57.42 -35.87 22.00
N GLU A 929 -57.52 -36.51 23.17
CA GLU A 929 -56.58 -36.33 24.28
C GLU A 929 -55.14 -36.74 23.89
N LYS A 930 -54.97 -37.88 23.20
CA LYS A 930 -53.64 -38.34 22.76
C LYS A 930 -53.04 -37.49 21.65
N VAL A 931 -53.86 -36.96 20.75
CA VAL A 931 -53.41 -36.01 19.72
C VAL A 931 -52.97 -34.69 20.37
N GLN A 932 -53.72 -34.17 21.35
CA GLN A 932 -53.30 -33.00 22.14
C GLN A 932 -52.00 -33.25 22.91
N ARG A 933 -51.85 -34.42 23.56
CA ARG A 933 -50.59 -34.79 24.24
C ARG A 933 -49.41 -34.90 23.27
N LEU A 934 -49.63 -35.31 22.02
CA LEU A 934 -48.57 -35.35 21.01
C LEU A 934 -48.09 -33.93 20.66
N GLU A 935 -49.01 -32.98 20.46
CA GLU A 935 -48.65 -31.58 20.24
C GLU A 935 -47.95 -30.95 21.45
N GLU A 936 -48.39 -31.24 22.67
CA GLU A 936 -47.73 -30.80 23.91
C GLU A 936 -46.32 -31.40 24.04
N THR A 937 -46.18 -32.71 23.77
CA THR A 937 -44.89 -33.41 23.81
C THR A 937 -43.93 -32.83 22.78
N ARG A 938 -44.41 -32.56 21.56
CA ARG A 938 -43.62 -31.90 20.50
C ARG A 938 -43.11 -30.54 20.96
N LYS A 939 -43.98 -29.68 21.53
CA LYS A 939 -43.58 -28.37 22.08
C LYS A 939 -42.56 -28.48 23.21
N VAL A 940 -42.69 -29.47 24.10
CA VAL A 940 -41.74 -29.71 25.20
C VAL A 940 -40.37 -30.17 24.67
N LEU A 941 -40.35 -31.08 23.69
CA LEU A 941 -39.11 -31.55 23.06
C LEU A 941 -38.40 -30.44 22.28
N GLU A 942 -39.14 -29.61 21.53
CA GLU A 942 -38.60 -28.43 20.84
C GLU A 942 -37.98 -27.43 21.83
N ARG A 943 -38.65 -27.17 22.97
CA ARG A 943 -38.12 -26.30 24.02
C ARG A 943 -36.86 -26.90 24.68
N ARG A 944 -36.84 -28.21 24.92
CA ARG A 944 -35.68 -28.92 25.47
C ARG A 944 -34.49 -28.86 24.51
N LEU A 945 -34.74 -29.07 23.22
CA LEU A 945 -33.75 -28.94 22.16
C LEU A 945 -33.17 -27.53 22.13
N GLY A 946 -34.00 -26.50 22.22
CA GLY A 946 -33.56 -25.11 22.29
C GLY A 946 -32.62 -24.85 23.47
N ILE A 947 -32.92 -25.38 24.66
CA ILE A 947 -32.05 -25.25 25.84
C ILE A 947 -30.73 -26.02 25.67
N GLN A 948 -30.78 -27.23 25.09
CA GLN A 948 -29.57 -28.02 24.80
C GLN A 948 -28.69 -27.32 23.77
N LYS A 949 -29.26 -26.80 22.67
CA LYS A 949 -28.56 -25.99 21.67
C LYS A 949 -27.85 -24.80 22.31
N GLN A 950 -28.55 -24.03 23.16
CA GLN A 950 -27.94 -22.92 23.91
C GLN A 950 -26.82 -23.36 24.87
N ARG A 951 -26.96 -24.52 25.51
CA ARG A 951 -25.92 -25.05 26.41
C ARG A 951 -24.66 -25.42 25.62
N TYR A 952 -24.81 -26.18 24.54
CA TYR A 952 -23.70 -26.58 23.68
C TYR A 952 -23.04 -25.37 23.03
N GLU A 953 -23.82 -24.36 22.66
CA GLU A 953 -23.32 -23.09 22.14
C GLU A 953 -22.44 -22.35 23.17
N ARG A 954 -22.90 -22.25 24.43
CA ARG A 954 -22.11 -21.65 25.52
C ARG A 954 -20.87 -22.46 25.91
N GLU A 955 -20.88 -23.77 25.74
CA GLU A 955 -19.71 -24.64 25.94
C GLU A 955 -18.69 -24.40 24.82
N ARG A 956 -19.12 -24.44 23.56
CA ARG A 956 -18.31 -24.09 22.39
C ARG A 956 -17.67 -22.73 22.54
N GLU A 957 -18.44 -21.69 22.88
CA GLU A 957 -17.90 -20.32 23.07
C GLU A 957 -16.85 -20.24 24.19
N ARG A 958 -17.04 -20.98 25.29
CA ARG A 958 -16.07 -21.01 26.39
C ARG A 958 -14.77 -21.69 25.98
N ASP A 959 -14.85 -22.78 25.22
CA ASP A 959 -13.69 -23.50 24.74
C ASP A 959 -12.91 -22.68 23.70
N VAL A 960 -13.62 -22.01 22.78
CA VAL A 960 -13.02 -21.07 21.81
C VAL A 960 -12.27 -19.94 22.53
N LYS A 961 -12.90 -19.28 23.51
CA LYS A 961 -12.25 -18.20 24.30
C LYS A 961 -11.02 -18.68 25.06
N ARG A 962 -11.04 -19.91 25.57
CA ARG A 962 -9.89 -20.48 26.29
C ARG A 962 -8.70 -20.67 25.33
N ILE A 963 -8.95 -21.28 24.17
CA ILE A 963 -7.90 -21.53 23.17
C ILE A 963 -7.31 -20.21 22.66
N GLN A 964 -8.14 -19.21 22.35
CA GLN A 964 -7.68 -17.87 21.96
C GLN A 964 -6.72 -17.27 22.99
N ARG A 965 -7.11 -17.28 24.27
CA ARG A 965 -6.28 -16.73 25.35
C ARG A 965 -4.96 -17.48 25.51
N ASP A 966 -4.97 -18.80 25.37
CA ASP A 966 -3.77 -19.62 25.50
C ASP A 966 -2.80 -19.34 24.34
N VAL A 967 -3.32 -19.17 23.11
CA VAL A 967 -2.57 -18.73 21.91
C VAL A 967 -1.93 -17.35 22.12
N ASP A 968 -2.68 -16.37 22.62
CA ASP A 968 -2.15 -15.02 22.85
C ASP A 968 -1.01 -15.01 23.89
N LEU A 969 -1.12 -15.81 24.95
CA LEU A 969 -0.07 -15.95 25.95
C LEU A 969 1.20 -16.59 25.37
N GLU A 970 1.04 -17.55 24.46
CA GLU A 970 2.15 -18.18 23.76
C GLU A 970 2.87 -17.20 22.83
N ILE A 971 2.12 -16.38 22.09
CA ILE A 971 2.66 -15.31 21.24
C ILE A 971 3.47 -14.33 22.10
N GLN A 972 2.93 -13.86 23.22
CA GLN A 972 3.64 -12.93 24.11
C GLN A 972 4.92 -13.52 24.71
N ARG A 973 4.87 -14.79 25.14
CA ARG A 973 6.04 -15.48 25.69
C ARG A 973 7.15 -15.60 24.65
N THR A 974 6.76 -15.87 23.40
CA THR A 974 7.66 -15.95 22.26
C THR A 974 8.29 -14.59 21.96
N GLN A 975 7.49 -13.52 21.88
CA GLN A 975 7.98 -12.15 21.69
C GLN A 975 8.97 -11.73 22.80
N PHE A 976 8.64 -11.99 24.07
CA PHE A 976 9.53 -11.65 25.19
C PHE A 976 10.86 -12.40 25.12
N PHE A 977 10.84 -13.68 24.72
CA PHE A 977 12.05 -14.47 24.54
C PHE A 977 12.97 -13.84 23.49
N TYR A 978 12.45 -13.50 22.31
CA TYR A 978 13.23 -12.86 21.26
C TYR A 978 13.71 -11.46 21.67
N LYS A 979 12.86 -10.68 22.33
CA LYS A 979 13.20 -9.35 22.86
C LYS A 979 14.39 -9.39 23.82
N PHE A 980 14.41 -10.34 24.75
CA PHE A 980 15.49 -10.46 25.72
C PHE A 980 16.82 -10.78 25.03
N TRP A 981 16.83 -11.76 24.12
CA TRP A 981 18.05 -12.16 23.41
C TRP A 981 18.53 -11.12 22.40
N ALA A 982 17.61 -10.38 21.77
CA ALA A 982 17.92 -9.26 20.90
C ALA A 982 18.74 -8.16 21.60
N VAL A 983 18.56 -7.96 22.91
CA VAL A 983 19.32 -6.98 23.70
C VAL A 983 20.56 -7.61 24.36
N ALA A 984 20.47 -8.86 24.81
CA ALA A 984 21.54 -9.50 25.58
C ALA A 984 22.73 -9.97 24.73
N ILE A 985 22.53 -10.35 23.47
CA ILE A 985 23.60 -10.89 22.60
C ILE A 985 24.55 -9.79 22.07
N PRO A 986 24.07 -8.65 21.55
CA PRO A 986 24.89 -7.67 20.84
C PRO A 986 26.17 -7.17 21.51
N TRP A 987 26.20 -7.02 22.83
CA TRP A 987 27.35 -6.46 23.56
C TRP A 987 28.42 -7.50 23.90
N ILE A 988 28.14 -8.80 23.75
CA ILE A 988 29.06 -9.89 24.08
C ILE A 988 30.32 -9.88 23.19
N PRO A 989 30.23 -9.73 21.84
CA PRO A 989 31.41 -9.68 20.99
C PRO A 989 32.45 -8.60 21.37
N PRO A 990 32.10 -7.30 21.51
CA PRO A 990 33.07 -6.29 21.91
C PRO A 990 33.61 -6.53 23.33
N PHE A 991 32.81 -7.13 24.22
CA PHE A 991 33.23 -7.49 25.57
C PHE A 991 34.31 -8.59 25.57
N LEU A 992 34.12 -9.64 24.77
CA LEU A 992 35.10 -10.71 24.62
C LEU A 992 36.42 -10.20 24.04
N VAL A 993 36.36 -9.33 23.03
CA VAL A 993 37.56 -8.68 22.46
C VAL A 993 38.28 -7.86 23.55
N GLY A 994 37.53 -7.09 24.34
CA GLY A 994 38.07 -6.32 25.47
C GLY A 994 38.78 -7.17 26.52
N ILE A 995 38.19 -8.32 26.89
CA ILE A 995 38.82 -9.28 27.80
C ILE A 995 40.12 -9.82 27.22
N VAL A 996 40.12 -10.24 25.96
CA VAL A 996 41.32 -10.79 25.29
C VAL A 996 42.45 -9.77 25.28
N VAL A 997 42.15 -8.51 24.98
CA VAL A 997 43.14 -7.43 24.97
C VAL A 997 43.65 -7.11 26.37
N PHE A 998 42.78 -7.06 27.37
CA PHE A 998 43.17 -6.87 28.77
C PHE A 998 44.08 -8.00 29.27
N VAL A 999 43.73 -9.25 28.99
CA VAL A 999 44.54 -10.42 29.37
C VAL A 999 45.89 -10.37 28.67
N ARG A 1000 45.94 -10.14 27.34
CA ARG A 1000 47.20 -10.00 26.59
C ARG A 1000 48.09 -8.91 27.15
N ARG A 1001 47.52 -7.75 27.49
CA ARG A 1001 48.25 -6.65 28.09
C ARG A 1001 48.83 -7.03 29.45
N ARG A 1002 48.00 -7.62 30.33
CA ARG A 1002 48.42 -8.03 31.67
C ARG A 1002 49.47 -9.15 31.64
N LEU A 1003 49.45 -10.01 30.63
CA LEU A 1003 50.50 -11.01 30.40
C LEU A 1003 51.82 -10.36 29.97
N ARG A 1004 51.80 -9.41 29.02
CA ARG A 1004 53.00 -8.66 28.59
C ARG A 1004 53.61 -7.83 29.71
N GLU A 1005 52.78 -7.20 30.55
CA GLU A 1005 53.26 -6.47 31.74
C GLU A 1005 53.94 -7.39 32.77
N ARG A 1006 53.62 -8.71 32.77
CA ARG A 1006 54.22 -9.71 33.64
C ARG A 1006 55.50 -10.36 33.07
N GLU A 1007 55.71 -10.33 31.76
CA GLU A 1007 56.88 -10.94 31.09
C GLU A 1007 58.23 -10.26 31.43
N GLY A 1008 58.23 -9.11 32.12
CA GLY A 1008 59.42 -8.41 32.59
C GLY A 1008 59.60 -8.34 34.12
N ILE A 1009 58.72 -8.98 34.90
CA ILE A 1009 58.73 -8.89 36.37
C ILE A 1009 59.22 -10.23 36.95
N GLU A 1010 60.29 -10.17 37.74
CA GLU A 1010 60.83 -11.32 38.48
C GLU A 1010 59.72 -11.95 39.37
N LYS A 1011 59.58 -13.28 39.38
CA LYS A 1011 58.49 -13.99 40.10
C LYS A 1011 58.37 -13.61 41.57
N SER A 1012 59.46 -13.15 42.19
CA SER A 1012 59.56 -12.67 43.58
C SER A 1012 58.88 -11.31 43.83
N ARG A 1013 58.60 -10.53 42.78
CA ARG A 1013 58.00 -9.18 42.85
C ARG A 1013 56.53 -9.12 42.38
N LEU A 1014 55.97 -10.25 41.95
CA LEU A 1014 54.54 -10.35 41.64
C LEU A 1014 53.75 -10.46 42.96
N ARG A 1015 53.14 -9.35 43.39
CA ARG A 1015 52.09 -9.37 44.43
C ARG A 1015 50.71 -9.57 43.81
#